data_AF-A0A1I8CVW1-F1
#
_entry.id   AF-A0A1I8CVW1-F1
#
_cell.length_a   1.000
_cell.length_b   1.000
_cell.length_c   1.000
_cell.angle_alpha   90.00
_cell.angle_beta   90.00
_cell.angle_gamma   90.00
#
_symmetry.space_group_name_H-M   'P 1'
#
loop_
_entity.id
_entity.type
_entity.pdbx_description
1 polymer ?
#
loop_
_entity_poly.entity_id
_entity_poly.type
_entity_poly.pdbx_seq_one_letter_code
_entity_poly.pdbx_strand_id
1 'polypeptide(L)'
;MTITIYDVAFRPDGKELLVAADKKVLVYDGDDGTLIDTLKAHKDNVYCVGYSGNGEFSASGGADKAVIIWNKTHQGVIKYNHHDSIQCLAFNPVTTTLITCAMTDFGLWIETEKNVNKYKITSRCCSVSWNSVGTLVAIGMFDGTISIRSIDKGDNITTITRSNHEPVWALKFTLPSLEMDFDVRLRAKGTITPQFFPEECLVVTDFGRTISHYRLDGTQLYPAEKAVDYDVLTMDFITKGNFLVMGGMNKQISLYTREGNDLGVIAILDSYVTAVRIKPNDSRIMLVVACADGGIACYHIMFSVVHGLYKDHYAHRKNMTEVAVELLSQGKATKISCGELVKKVAVYARRLIIQLPDKIHIYHQISGDNPDEPLEYRLSERIVQKFNCSLFVVTELHLILCHEKKLQCYDFKGLKQREWHMEALIRYIKVVGGPSGRESVLIGLKNGHIYKIFIDNPFPILLYQSSQSIRCIDVSMEKTKLVAVDESGTCVGYDFVKKEIVFQEPDGFSVVCNSKSENLFCYSSNDAIYVKTCNFTAFSEPMKGFVCGFNGRAIFVLCQYIMSKIEIALTNHLYQLIHVGRFEDAFEMAILGVPESDWIILGHDAMESYNFEVAKNAFARLRDYKSLLLIHEMEQMIEMGQNKKGILGFLYAYSGNFAEAATVFQEYGMEEMALDMFSDLRMFDLAQEFLSKATPDLNKALLRRKAEWAKESNNNAMAAQMLVDSGDLEGAINVMIENDWADMVISTWRKIDKSDGELLRTIAEYLIKKNEYTLATTIYTVINDIVAIMEMHVEAGHWEDAFALARQYPHFSKYVYLPYARYLAEENKFEECQEAFHKAGHEQEAFDVLESLSKNALQEKRYSDCSYYNWKLAIHFLDRSLGDEKYLEKYHKHQYLADSYYAYNFIHQNARQPFTATTDFRIFMIARYLCILPKPPPKISMASVYFTICQLARKFHTYKTSRQIMDKLQDMVLTADMKQFLQFESINIRVKPYSDHENMLLVCYRCSQNNPILGSNHCNRCNTEFIHSFHSFDQLPLVEIFLEKDITDEEAVALIDQDTSGECVCSQQLQKMAPTKPLNLGREQLRVLETHHVFIQKLPKPLRFRYYVHIFPSIPIIHCETCFKMFIMDDFEEYTLQHSKCPFCRTPIIFQEDVSHN
;
A
#
# COMPACT_ATOMS: atom_id res chain seq x y z
N MET A 1 -67.62 -13.77 17.88
CA MET A 1 -66.94 -12.60 18.45
C MET A 1 -65.48 -12.75 18.11
N THR A 2 -64.97 -11.93 17.20
CA THR A 2 -63.55 -11.83 16.87
C THR A 2 -62.84 -11.14 18.04
N ILE A 3 -61.73 -11.72 18.51
CA ILE A 3 -60.92 -11.15 19.59
C ILE A 3 -60.05 -10.07 18.97
N THR A 4 -60.00 -8.86 19.54
CA THR A 4 -59.18 -7.78 18.97
C THR A 4 -57.77 -7.86 19.55
N ILE A 5 -56.75 -7.80 18.68
CA ILE A 5 -55.35 -7.71 19.11
C ILE A 5 -54.88 -6.26 18.98
N TYR A 6 -54.39 -5.70 20.08
CA TYR A 6 -53.95 -4.31 20.14
C TYR A 6 -52.45 -4.13 19.97
N ASP A 7 -51.64 -5.01 20.54
CA ASP A 7 -50.18 -4.91 20.50
C ASP A 7 -49.52 -6.28 20.70
N VAL A 8 -48.28 -6.40 20.26
CA VAL A 8 -47.45 -7.60 20.42
C VAL A 8 -46.02 -7.23 20.81
N ALA A 9 -45.34 -8.12 21.54
CA ALA A 9 -43.96 -7.92 21.94
C ALA A 9 -43.20 -9.25 22.04
N PHE A 10 -41.98 -9.28 21.48
CA PHE A 10 -41.09 -10.43 21.63
C PHE A 10 -40.25 -10.33 22.89
N ARG A 11 -39.96 -11.49 23.49
CA ARG A 11 -38.87 -11.63 24.44
C ARG A 11 -37.53 -11.40 23.72
N PRO A 12 -36.50 -10.80 24.34
CA PRO A 12 -35.24 -10.47 23.66
C PRO A 12 -34.48 -11.66 23.06
N ASP A 13 -34.75 -12.89 23.51
CA ASP A 13 -34.18 -14.12 22.93
C ASP A 13 -35.04 -14.73 21.81
N GLY A 14 -36.20 -14.14 21.51
CA GLY A 14 -37.09 -14.55 20.43
C GLY A 14 -37.93 -15.80 20.73
N LYS A 15 -37.84 -16.37 21.94
CA LYS A 15 -38.52 -17.63 22.29
C LYS A 15 -39.99 -17.47 22.65
N GLU A 16 -40.39 -16.30 23.13
CA GLU A 16 -41.76 -16.01 23.54
C GLU A 16 -42.28 -14.76 22.84
N LEU A 17 -43.56 -14.79 22.47
CA LEU A 17 -44.32 -13.68 21.93
C LEU A 17 -45.51 -13.38 22.84
N LEU A 18 -45.54 -12.17 23.40
CA LEU A 18 -46.70 -11.64 24.13
C LEU A 18 -47.66 -10.96 23.17
N VAL A 19 -48.95 -11.18 23.41
CA VAL A 19 -50.05 -10.64 22.60
C VAL A 19 -51.10 -10.04 23.52
N ALA A 20 -51.40 -8.76 23.33
CA ALA A 20 -52.50 -8.08 24.00
C ALA A 20 -53.82 -8.35 23.25
N ALA A 21 -54.66 -9.22 23.80
CA ALA A 21 -55.85 -9.75 23.14
C ALA A 21 -57.11 -9.49 23.99
N ASP A 22 -57.89 -8.48 23.63
CA ASP A 22 -58.97 -7.91 24.45
C ASP A 22 -58.53 -7.77 25.92
N LYS A 23 -59.20 -8.44 26.86
CA LYS A 23 -58.92 -8.37 28.31
C LYS A 23 -57.81 -9.31 28.79
N LYS A 24 -57.17 -10.05 27.88
CA LYS A 24 -56.20 -11.10 28.19
C LYS A 24 -54.85 -10.74 27.59
N VAL A 25 -53.80 -11.29 28.21
CA VAL A 25 -52.47 -11.35 27.60
C VAL A 25 -52.19 -12.80 27.27
N LEU A 26 -51.91 -13.09 26.00
CA LEU A 26 -51.57 -14.44 25.54
C LEU A 26 -50.06 -14.54 25.37
N VAL A 27 -49.49 -15.69 25.71
CA VAL A 27 -48.07 -16.00 25.52
C VAL A 27 -47.96 -17.12 24.50
N TYR A 28 -47.26 -16.88 23.40
CA TYR A 28 -46.98 -17.86 22.36
C TYR A 28 -45.50 -18.22 22.32
N ASP A 29 -45.18 -19.41 21.85
CA ASP A 29 -43.84 -19.81 21.46
C ASP A 29 -43.44 -19.09 20.16
N GLY A 30 -42.21 -18.56 20.13
CA GLY A 30 -41.69 -17.77 19.04
C GLY A 30 -41.12 -18.57 17.86
N ASP A 31 -40.93 -19.87 18.00
CA ASP A 31 -40.43 -20.76 16.95
C ASP A 31 -41.57 -21.45 16.19
N ASP A 32 -42.52 -22.06 16.91
CA ASP A 32 -43.60 -22.85 16.30
C ASP A 32 -45.00 -22.20 16.41
N GLY A 33 -45.14 -21.12 17.18
CA GLY A 33 -46.39 -20.39 17.34
C GLY A 33 -47.41 -21.09 18.25
N THR A 34 -46.99 -22.05 19.08
CA THR A 34 -47.88 -22.72 20.03
C THR A 34 -48.29 -21.79 21.19
N LEU A 35 -49.54 -21.88 21.67
CA LEU A 35 -50.01 -21.10 22.81
C LEU A 35 -49.49 -21.71 24.12
N ILE A 36 -48.63 -20.98 24.83
CA ILE A 36 -48.01 -21.40 26.09
C ILE A 36 -48.91 -21.09 27.29
N ASP A 37 -49.38 -19.84 27.40
CA ASP A 37 -50.16 -19.39 28.56
C ASP A 37 -51.19 -18.29 28.21
N THR A 38 -52.19 -18.12 29.08
CA THR A 38 -53.27 -17.12 28.98
C THR A 38 -53.44 -16.39 30.31
N LEU A 39 -52.92 -15.16 30.39
CA LEU A 39 -52.95 -14.33 31.58
C LEU A 39 -54.24 -13.50 31.65
N LYS A 40 -55.03 -13.69 32.72
CA LYS A 40 -56.34 -13.04 32.93
C LYS A 40 -56.33 -12.11 34.14
N ALA A 41 -55.53 -11.04 34.10
CA ALA A 41 -55.41 -10.11 35.25
C ALA A 41 -55.99 -8.70 35.05
N HIS A 42 -56.26 -8.29 33.81
CA HIS A 42 -56.88 -7.01 33.50
C HIS A 42 -58.42 -7.12 33.51
N LYS A 43 -59.09 -6.05 33.95
CA LYS A 43 -60.57 -5.99 34.01
C LYS A 43 -61.20 -5.48 32.72
N ASP A 44 -60.40 -4.83 31.89
CA ASP A 44 -60.78 -4.23 30.62
C ASP A 44 -59.69 -4.46 29.56
N ASN A 45 -59.88 -3.95 28.35
CA ASN A 45 -59.00 -4.23 27.21
C ASN A 45 -57.54 -3.82 27.49
N VAL A 46 -56.60 -4.69 27.16
CA VAL A 46 -55.16 -4.48 27.23
C VAL A 46 -54.72 -3.84 25.93
N TYR A 47 -54.14 -2.64 26.00
CA TYR A 47 -53.75 -1.88 24.81
C TYR A 47 -52.29 -2.07 24.43
N CYS A 48 -51.41 -2.34 25.38
CA CYS A 48 -49.98 -2.39 25.12
C CYS A 48 -49.28 -3.45 25.97
N VAL A 49 -48.26 -4.07 25.39
CA VAL A 49 -47.41 -5.08 26.02
C VAL A 49 -45.94 -4.83 25.70
N GLY A 50 -45.04 -5.29 26.55
CA GLY A 50 -43.61 -5.09 26.35
C GLY A 50 -42.77 -6.04 27.19
N TYR A 51 -41.54 -6.28 26.74
CA TYR A 51 -40.52 -7.04 27.48
C TYR A 51 -39.33 -6.16 27.82
N SER A 52 -38.70 -6.43 28.96
CA SER A 52 -37.44 -5.81 29.36
C SER A 52 -36.28 -6.32 28.49
N GLY A 53 -35.24 -5.50 28.29
CA GLY A 53 -34.07 -5.87 27.45
C GLY A 53 -33.31 -7.11 27.94
N ASN A 54 -33.37 -7.44 29.23
CA ASN A 54 -32.81 -8.65 29.82
C ASN A 54 -33.76 -9.88 29.78
N GLY A 55 -35.00 -9.71 29.33
CA GLY A 55 -36.02 -10.76 29.25
C GLY A 55 -36.54 -11.26 30.59
N GLU A 56 -36.24 -10.57 31.70
CA GLU A 56 -36.65 -11.00 33.03
C GLU A 56 -38.05 -10.55 33.43
N PHE A 57 -38.48 -9.42 32.88
CA PHE A 57 -39.76 -8.82 33.14
C PHE A 57 -40.53 -8.59 31.85
N SER A 58 -41.84 -8.69 31.93
CA SER A 58 -42.75 -8.17 30.92
C SER A 58 -43.79 -7.27 31.56
N ALA A 59 -44.43 -6.41 30.79
CA ALA A 59 -45.45 -5.50 31.28
C ALA A 59 -46.67 -5.49 30.37
N SER A 60 -47.83 -5.26 30.96
CA SER A 60 -49.09 -5.05 30.25
C SER A 60 -49.83 -3.83 30.82
N GLY A 61 -50.38 -3.00 29.93
CA GLY A 61 -51.14 -1.81 30.28
C GLY A 61 -52.53 -1.83 29.66
N GLY A 62 -53.56 -1.51 30.45
CA GLY A 62 -54.95 -1.64 30.04
C GLY A 62 -55.82 -0.39 30.18
N ALA A 63 -57.01 -0.46 29.58
CA ALA A 63 -58.11 0.49 29.73
C ALA A 63 -58.63 0.56 31.17
N ASP A 64 -58.36 -0.48 31.98
CA ASP A 64 -58.66 -0.52 33.41
C ASP A 64 -57.72 0.35 34.27
N LYS A 65 -56.89 1.18 33.61
CA LYS A 65 -55.92 2.12 34.19
C LYS A 65 -54.77 1.45 34.93
N ALA A 66 -54.70 0.12 34.88
CA ALA A 66 -53.68 -0.65 35.57
C ALA A 66 -52.52 -0.96 34.64
N VAL A 67 -51.33 -0.97 35.23
CA VAL A 67 -50.12 -1.56 34.68
C VAL A 67 -49.75 -2.76 35.55
N ILE A 68 -49.48 -3.90 34.92
CA ILE A 68 -49.05 -5.13 35.59
C ILE A 68 -47.66 -5.49 35.04
N ILE A 69 -46.71 -5.70 35.95
CA ILE A 69 -45.38 -6.21 35.63
C ILE A 69 -45.32 -7.68 36.01
N TRP A 70 -44.94 -8.51 35.06
CA TRP A 70 -44.85 -9.96 35.16
C TRP A 70 -43.40 -10.41 35.23
N ASN A 71 -43.12 -11.45 36.01
CA ASN A 71 -41.82 -12.12 36.00
C ASN A 71 -41.70 -13.15 34.85
N LYS A 72 -40.54 -13.83 34.77
CA LYS A 72 -40.28 -14.93 33.83
C LYS A 72 -41.29 -16.10 33.90
N THR A 73 -41.98 -16.30 35.02
CA THR A 73 -43.01 -17.35 35.17
C THR A 73 -44.43 -16.81 34.95
N HIS A 74 -44.55 -15.62 34.38
CA HIS A 74 -45.81 -14.92 34.09
C HIS A 74 -46.70 -14.67 35.31
N GLN A 75 -46.10 -14.53 36.50
CA GLN A 75 -46.78 -14.10 37.71
C GLN A 75 -46.64 -12.57 37.87
N GLY A 76 -47.74 -11.90 38.19
CA GLY A 76 -47.78 -10.44 38.38
C GLY A 76 -47.06 -10.03 39.67
N VAL A 77 -45.88 -9.44 39.55
CA VAL A 77 -45.02 -9.02 40.68
C VAL A 77 -45.49 -7.68 41.24
N ILE A 78 -45.80 -6.72 40.37
CA ILE A 78 -46.21 -5.36 40.74
C ILE A 78 -47.44 -4.98 39.92
N LYS A 79 -48.42 -4.37 40.60
CA LYS A 79 -49.59 -3.75 39.97
C LYS A 79 -49.76 -2.33 40.49
N TYR A 80 -49.78 -1.35 39.60
CA TYR A 80 -50.03 0.05 39.93
C TYR A 80 -51.02 0.68 38.93
N ASN A 81 -51.64 1.79 39.31
CA ASN A 81 -52.69 2.44 38.51
C ASN A 81 -52.33 3.88 38.15
N HIS A 82 -52.71 4.31 36.94
CA HIS A 82 -52.70 5.72 36.51
C HIS A 82 -54.05 6.40 36.77
N HIS A 83 -54.12 7.71 36.52
CA HIS A 83 -55.39 8.46 36.59
C HIS A 83 -56.34 8.10 35.44
N ASP A 84 -55.78 7.68 34.31
CA ASP A 84 -56.51 7.36 33.10
C ASP A 84 -55.96 6.08 32.42
N SER A 85 -56.59 5.68 31.31
CA SER A 85 -56.23 4.50 30.53
C SER A 85 -54.81 4.56 29.97
N ILE A 86 -54.12 3.42 29.98
CA ILE A 86 -52.75 3.29 29.46
C ILE A 86 -52.81 3.15 27.94
N GLN A 87 -52.09 4.01 27.23
CA GLN A 87 -52.11 4.03 25.76
C GLN A 87 -50.93 3.27 25.17
N CYS A 88 -49.73 3.50 25.70
CA CYS A 88 -48.51 2.85 25.24
C CYS A 88 -47.53 2.65 26.38
N LEU A 89 -46.64 1.68 26.24
CA LEU A 89 -45.55 1.42 27.17
C LEU A 89 -44.31 0.98 26.39
N ALA A 90 -43.13 1.19 26.97
CA ALA A 90 -41.89 0.69 26.40
C ALA A 90 -40.85 0.46 27.50
N PHE A 91 -40.17 -0.68 27.45
CA PHE A 91 -38.98 -0.88 28.27
C PHE A 91 -37.77 -0.21 27.63
N ASN A 92 -36.87 0.23 28.48
CA ASN A 92 -35.56 0.68 28.08
C ASN A 92 -34.80 -0.51 27.43
N PRO A 93 -34.13 -0.32 26.28
CA PRO A 93 -33.42 -1.39 25.61
C PRO A 93 -32.16 -1.85 26.38
N VAL A 94 -31.61 -1.02 27.27
CA VAL A 94 -30.37 -1.27 28.01
C VAL A 94 -30.65 -1.60 29.48
N THR A 95 -31.56 -0.87 30.14
CA THR A 95 -31.89 -1.05 31.56
C THR A 95 -33.25 -1.74 31.75
N THR A 96 -33.58 -2.12 32.99
CA THR A 96 -34.91 -2.65 33.34
C THR A 96 -35.98 -1.58 33.53
N THR A 97 -35.67 -0.31 33.23
CA THR A 97 -36.60 0.81 33.38
C THR A 97 -37.78 0.70 32.41
N LEU A 98 -39.00 0.94 32.91
CA LEU A 98 -40.23 0.94 32.12
C LEU A 98 -40.82 2.35 32.07
N ILE A 99 -41.15 2.83 30.87
CA ILE A 99 -42.04 3.98 30.71
C ILE A 99 -43.45 3.51 30.39
N THR A 100 -44.42 4.13 31.06
CA THR A 100 -45.85 3.91 30.85
C THR A 100 -46.52 5.23 30.58
N CYS A 101 -47.29 5.32 29.49
CA CYS A 101 -47.93 6.55 29.07
C CYS A 101 -49.45 6.35 29.11
N ALA A 102 -50.10 7.07 30.03
CA ALA A 102 -51.55 7.17 30.10
C ALA A 102 -52.05 8.39 29.31
N MET A 103 -53.36 8.59 29.24
CA MET A 103 -53.94 9.73 28.52
C MET A 103 -53.52 11.10 29.11
N THR A 104 -53.29 11.20 30.41
CA THR A 104 -53.03 12.50 31.08
C THR A 104 -51.64 12.64 31.70
N ASP A 105 -50.93 11.52 31.87
CA ASP A 105 -49.70 11.42 32.62
C ASP A 105 -48.84 10.28 32.08
N PHE A 106 -47.54 10.33 32.36
CA PHE A 106 -46.64 9.20 32.15
C PHE A 106 -45.95 8.81 33.46
N GLY A 107 -45.65 7.52 33.60
CA GLY A 107 -45.01 6.92 34.76
C GLY A 107 -43.68 6.28 34.37
N LEU A 108 -42.67 6.46 35.21
CA LEU A 108 -41.39 5.77 35.14
C LEU A 108 -41.27 4.79 36.30
N TRP A 109 -41.10 3.51 35.97
CA TRP A 109 -40.85 2.45 36.93
C TRP A 109 -39.39 1.98 36.83
N ILE A 110 -38.73 1.90 37.98
CA ILE A 110 -37.37 1.40 38.14
C ILE A 110 -37.42 0.33 39.23
N GLU A 111 -36.80 -0.82 39.00
CA GLU A 111 -36.85 -1.97 39.91
C GLU A 111 -36.34 -1.66 41.33
N THR A 112 -35.35 -0.77 41.46
CA THR A 112 -34.77 -0.36 42.75
C THR A 112 -35.71 0.53 43.56
N GLU A 113 -36.69 1.18 42.93
CA GLU A 113 -37.61 2.10 43.59
C GLU A 113 -38.95 1.41 43.90
N LYS A 114 -39.43 1.58 45.14
CA LYS A 114 -40.73 1.03 45.55
C LYS A 114 -41.93 1.77 44.96
N ASN A 115 -41.75 3.04 44.61
CA ASN A 115 -42.80 3.92 44.09
C ASN A 115 -42.55 4.24 42.61
N VAL A 116 -43.62 4.36 41.83
CA VAL A 116 -43.56 4.80 40.43
C VAL A 116 -43.65 6.31 40.37
N ASN A 117 -42.68 6.96 39.74
CA ASN A 117 -42.67 8.41 39.54
C ASN A 117 -43.62 8.78 38.40
N LYS A 118 -44.58 9.69 38.64
CA LYS A 118 -45.58 10.11 37.65
C LYS A 118 -45.49 11.59 37.35
N TYR A 119 -45.62 11.91 36.07
CA TYR A 119 -45.46 13.26 35.53
C TYR A 119 -46.66 13.62 34.66
N LYS A 120 -47.17 14.85 34.82
CA LYS A 120 -48.27 15.35 33.98
C LYS A 120 -47.77 15.73 32.59
N ILE A 121 -48.63 15.54 31.60
CA ILE A 121 -48.33 15.87 30.20
C ILE A 121 -49.42 16.81 29.64
N THR A 122 -49.12 17.48 28.53
CA THR A 122 -49.97 18.55 27.95
C THR A 122 -51.13 18.02 27.11
N SER A 123 -50.97 16.87 26.45
CA SER A 123 -51.96 16.27 25.55
C SER A 123 -51.89 14.73 25.59
N ARG A 124 -52.88 14.04 25.02
CA ARG A 124 -52.98 12.58 25.08
C ARG A 124 -51.75 11.89 24.46
N CYS A 125 -51.08 11.03 25.21
CA CYS A 125 -49.99 10.20 24.69
C CYS A 125 -50.53 9.19 23.67
N CYS A 126 -49.86 9.07 22.52
CA CYS A 126 -50.20 8.15 21.44
C CYS A 126 -49.11 7.10 21.22
N SER A 127 -47.83 7.50 21.32
CA SER A 127 -46.70 6.61 21.07
C SER A 127 -45.50 6.94 21.95
N VAL A 128 -44.65 5.95 22.17
CA VAL A 128 -43.43 6.09 22.96
C VAL A 128 -42.32 5.22 22.40
N SER A 129 -41.09 5.74 22.37
CA SER A 129 -39.89 4.98 22.00
C SER A 129 -38.70 5.45 22.80
N TRP A 130 -37.89 4.49 23.22
CA TRP A 130 -36.55 4.74 23.74
C TRP A 130 -35.56 4.88 22.61
N ASN A 131 -34.51 5.66 22.87
CA ASN A 131 -33.32 5.64 22.05
C ASN A 131 -32.49 4.37 22.30
N SER A 132 -31.62 4.03 21.37
CA SER A 132 -30.80 2.81 21.35
C SER A 132 -29.89 2.66 22.57
N VAL A 133 -29.44 3.77 23.15
CA VAL A 133 -28.59 3.81 24.35
C VAL A 133 -29.41 3.77 25.64
N GLY A 134 -30.72 4.03 25.58
CA GLY A 134 -31.59 4.04 26.77
C GLY A 134 -31.46 5.29 27.65
N THR A 135 -30.91 6.38 27.13
CA THR A 135 -30.76 7.66 27.85
C THR A 135 -31.92 8.62 27.61
N LEU A 136 -32.55 8.53 26.44
CA LEU A 136 -33.59 9.42 25.96
C LEU A 136 -34.87 8.65 25.64
N VAL A 137 -36.00 9.30 25.89
CA VAL A 137 -37.32 8.80 25.51
C VAL A 137 -38.08 9.86 24.73
N ALA A 138 -38.71 9.47 23.63
CA ALA A 138 -39.59 10.32 22.84
C ALA A 138 -41.04 9.90 23.09
N ILE A 139 -41.88 10.88 23.41
CA ILE A 139 -43.33 10.70 23.63
C ILE A 139 -44.06 11.53 22.57
N GLY A 140 -44.86 10.86 21.75
CA GLY A 140 -45.70 11.47 20.73
C GLY A 140 -47.11 11.70 21.26
N MET A 141 -47.62 12.90 21.06
CA MET A 141 -48.93 13.34 21.56
C MET A 141 -49.96 13.49 20.45
N PHE A 142 -51.23 13.56 20.85
CA PHE A 142 -52.38 13.66 19.95
C PHE A 142 -52.49 15.02 19.24
N ASP A 143 -51.85 16.07 19.76
CA ASP A 143 -51.86 17.44 19.20
C ASP A 143 -50.70 17.72 18.22
N GLY A 144 -49.97 16.68 17.80
CA GLY A 144 -48.78 16.81 16.95
C GLY A 144 -47.49 17.17 17.69
N THR A 145 -47.53 17.28 19.02
CA THR A 145 -46.33 17.59 19.82
C THR A 145 -45.55 16.32 20.15
N ILE A 146 -44.22 16.39 20.06
CA ILE A 146 -43.30 15.32 20.48
C ILE A 146 -42.40 15.88 21.57
N SER A 147 -42.37 15.21 22.73
CA SER A 147 -41.49 15.58 23.84
C SER A 147 -40.36 14.57 23.95
N ILE A 148 -39.12 15.05 23.86
CA ILE A 148 -37.91 14.25 24.09
C ILE A 148 -37.42 14.52 25.51
N ARG A 149 -37.27 13.48 26.31
CA ARG A 149 -37.01 13.56 27.75
C ARG A 149 -35.82 12.71 28.18
N SER A 150 -35.12 13.17 29.24
CA SER A 150 -34.02 12.42 29.88
C SER A 150 -34.55 11.44 30.92
N ILE A 151 -33.87 10.30 31.06
CA ILE A 151 -34.18 9.27 32.05
C ILE A 151 -33.91 9.69 33.51
N ASP A 152 -32.90 10.54 33.76
CA ASP A 152 -32.40 10.79 35.12
C ASP A 152 -33.40 11.54 36.02
N LYS A 153 -34.36 12.28 35.44
CA LYS A 153 -35.37 13.06 36.17
C LYS A 153 -36.75 13.18 35.48
N GLY A 154 -36.91 12.68 34.26
CA GLY A 154 -38.10 12.93 33.43
C GLY A 154 -38.16 14.36 32.86
N ASP A 155 -37.05 15.10 32.95
CA ASP A 155 -36.91 16.47 32.46
C ASP A 155 -37.07 16.51 30.93
N ASN A 156 -37.82 17.51 30.46
CA ASN A 156 -38.03 17.75 29.04
C ASN A 156 -36.79 18.44 28.45
N ILE A 157 -36.15 17.80 27.47
CA ILE A 157 -34.95 18.34 26.81
C ILE A 157 -35.36 19.20 25.62
N THR A 158 -36.18 18.65 24.74
CA THR A 158 -36.63 19.31 23.51
C THR A 158 -38.07 18.98 23.22
N THR A 159 -38.79 19.92 22.61
CA THR A 159 -40.17 19.75 22.18
C THR A 159 -40.27 20.10 20.71
N ILE A 160 -40.75 19.15 19.92
CA ILE A 160 -40.95 19.30 18.48
C ILE A 160 -42.45 19.46 18.25
N THR A 161 -42.84 20.54 17.60
CA THR A 161 -44.23 20.80 17.20
C THR A 161 -44.34 20.66 15.69
N ARG A 162 -45.14 19.69 15.23
CA ARG A 162 -45.38 19.50 13.80
C ARG A 162 -46.34 20.56 13.26
N SER A 163 -46.17 20.94 12.00
CA SER A 163 -46.94 22.01 11.34
C SER A 163 -48.41 21.65 11.08
N ASN A 164 -48.71 20.36 10.97
CA ASN A 164 -50.06 19.85 10.68
C ASN A 164 -50.91 19.60 11.94
N HIS A 165 -50.32 19.61 13.14
CA HIS A 165 -50.99 19.34 14.42
C HIS A 165 -51.78 18.01 14.46
N GLU A 166 -51.38 17.03 13.64
CA GLU A 166 -52.02 15.72 13.57
C GLU A 166 -51.47 14.74 14.63
N PRO A 167 -52.25 13.75 15.10
CA PRO A 167 -51.81 12.78 16.10
C PRO A 167 -50.56 11.99 15.69
N VAL A 168 -49.55 11.97 16.57
CA VAL A 168 -48.31 11.21 16.36
C VAL A 168 -48.48 9.76 16.83
N TRP A 169 -49.00 8.92 15.95
CA TRP A 169 -49.41 7.56 16.30
C TRP A 169 -48.27 6.54 16.32
N ALA A 170 -47.21 6.75 15.53
CA ALA A 170 -46.03 5.89 15.57
C ALA A 170 -44.75 6.71 15.41
N LEU A 171 -43.80 6.45 16.31
CA LEU A 171 -42.46 7.02 16.30
C LEU A 171 -41.45 5.97 16.77
N LYS A 172 -40.23 6.03 16.26
CA LYS A 172 -39.16 5.11 16.64
C LYS A 172 -37.79 5.75 16.43
N PHE A 173 -36.88 5.55 17.37
CA PHE A 173 -35.48 5.90 17.16
C PHE A 173 -34.80 4.91 16.22
N THR A 174 -33.95 5.42 15.34
CA THR A 174 -33.10 4.62 14.45
C THR A 174 -31.88 4.11 15.20
N LEU A 175 -31.43 2.91 14.87
CA LEU A 175 -30.11 2.45 15.30
C LEU A 175 -29.02 3.19 14.51
N PRO A 176 -27.85 3.51 15.12
CA PRO A 176 -26.70 3.98 14.37
C PRO A 176 -26.36 2.97 13.26
N SER A 177 -26.23 3.43 12.01
CA SER A 177 -25.91 2.52 10.90
C SER A 177 -24.51 1.92 11.12
N LEU A 178 -24.44 0.60 11.28
CA LEU A 178 -23.20 -0.16 11.42
C LEU A 178 -22.45 -0.38 10.09
N GLU A 179 -22.91 0.19 8.98
CA GLU A 179 -22.17 0.20 7.72
C GLU A 179 -20.97 1.14 7.84
N MET A 180 -19.94 0.66 8.54
CA MET A 180 -18.57 0.93 8.16
C MET A 180 -18.42 0.37 6.75
N ASP A 181 -18.44 1.24 5.73
CA ASP A 181 -17.91 0.89 4.41
C ASP A 181 -16.50 0.30 4.67
N PHE A 182 -16.32 -1.01 4.42
CA PHE A 182 -15.04 -1.73 4.54
C PHE A 182 -14.01 -1.29 3.47
N ASP A 183 -14.20 -0.09 2.91
CA ASP A 183 -13.49 0.46 1.76
C ASP A 183 -12.57 1.64 2.18
N VAL A 184 -11.95 1.51 3.36
CA VAL A 184 -10.95 2.47 3.88
C VAL A 184 -9.53 2.13 3.38
N ARG A 185 -9.38 1.16 2.47
CA ARG A 185 -8.12 0.93 1.74
C ARG A 185 -8.24 1.40 0.29
N LEU A 186 -8.44 2.70 0.07
CA LEU A 186 -8.01 3.50 -1.10
C LEU A 186 -8.89 4.74 -1.22
N ARG A 187 -8.44 5.88 -0.68
CA ARG A 187 -8.75 7.22 -1.22
C ARG A 187 -7.87 8.28 -0.56
N ALA A 188 -6.71 8.49 -1.19
CA ALA A 188 -6.00 9.76 -1.12
C ALA A 188 -6.44 10.62 -2.32
N LYS A 189 -6.59 11.93 -2.08
CA LYS A 189 -6.93 13.02 -3.02
C LYS A 189 -8.41 13.22 -3.33
N GLY A 190 -8.89 14.42 -3.01
CA GLY A 190 -10.10 14.99 -3.58
C GLY A 190 -11.17 15.33 -2.55
N THR A 191 -11.37 16.63 -2.36
CA THR A 191 -12.38 17.27 -1.53
C THR A 191 -13.79 16.80 -1.89
N ILE A 192 -14.30 15.81 -1.18
CA ILE A 192 -15.73 15.61 -0.95
C ILE A 192 -15.83 15.30 0.53
N THR A 193 -16.44 16.20 1.29
CA THR A 193 -16.86 15.91 2.66
C THR A 193 -17.60 14.57 2.65
N PRO A 194 -17.14 13.55 3.38
CA PRO A 194 -17.97 12.37 3.57
C PRO A 194 -19.23 12.89 4.28
N GLN A 195 -20.40 12.70 3.69
CA GLN A 195 -21.65 12.85 4.44
C GLN A 195 -21.69 11.69 5.44
N PHE A 196 -20.95 11.87 6.54
CA PHE A 196 -21.01 11.03 7.71
C PHE A 196 -22.42 11.16 8.29
N PHE A 197 -23.19 10.08 8.34
CA PHE A 197 -24.40 10.02 9.16
C PHE A 197 -24.27 8.90 10.22
N PRO A 198 -23.49 9.10 11.30
CA PRO A 198 -23.41 8.16 12.40
C PRO A 198 -24.34 8.55 13.58
N GLU A 199 -25.24 9.54 13.40
CA GLU A 199 -26.11 10.00 14.48
C GLU A 199 -27.47 9.28 14.46
N GLU A 200 -27.90 8.87 15.65
CA GLU A 200 -29.25 8.37 15.91
C GLU A 200 -30.28 9.47 15.61
N CYS A 201 -31.27 9.14 14.77
CA CYS A 201 -32.38 10.02 14.43
C CYS A 201 -33.74 9.42 14.81
N LEU A 202 -34.70 10.29 15.06
CA LEU A 202 -36.08 9.93 15.39
C LEU A 202 -36.92 9.96 14.11
N VAL A 203 -37.54 8.83 13.76
CA VAL A 203 -38.52 8.76 12.67
C VAL A 203 -39.92 8.86 13.25
N VAL A 204 -40.74 9.72 12.65
CA VAL A 204 -42.06 10.05 13.14
C VAL A 204 -43.07 9.96 12.00
N THR A 205 -44.20 9.33 12.31
CA THR A 205 -45.38 9.28 11.45
C THR A 205 -46.59 9.81 12.18
N ASP A 206 -47.48 10.46 11.44
CA ASP A 206 -48.72 11.01 11.95
C ASP A 206 -49.91 10.67 11.05
N PHE A 207 -51.12 11.03 11.51
CA PHE A 207 -52.34 10.89 10.72
C PHE A 207 -52.49 11.96 9.62
N GLY A 208 -51.55 12.90 9.53
CA GLY A 208 -51.31 13.71 8.34
C GLY A 208 -50.70 12.91 7.19
N ARG A 209 -50.39 11.63 7.40
CA ARG A 209 -49.81 10.68 6.45
C ARG A 209 -48.44 11.12 5.96
N THR A 210 -47.62 11.58 6.89
CA THR A 210 -46.27 12.06 6.59
C THR A 210 -45.22 11.33 7.42
N ILE A 211 -44.10 11.02 6.79
CA ILE A 211 -42.88 10.54 7.43
C ILE A 211 -41.91 11.71 7.55
N SER A 212 -41.45 11.96 8.77
CA SER A 212 -40.47 12.99 9.09
C SER A 212 -39.34 12.42 9.93
N HIS A 213 -38.16 13.00 9.78
CA HIS A 213 -36.93 12.58 10.45
C HIS A 213 -36.38 13.76 11.24
N TYR A 214 -36.16 13.56 12.53
CA TYR A 214 -35.66 14.58 13.44
C TYR A 214 -34.34 14.13 14.07
N ARG A 215 -33.43 15.08 14.27
CA ARG A 215 -32.28 14.90 15.14
C ARG A 215 -32.70 15.00 16.61
N LEU A 216 -31.80 14.60 17.51
CA LEU A 216 -32.02 14.64 18.96
C LEU A 216 -32.24 16.06 19.50
N ASP A 217 -31.71 17.07 18.82
CA ASP A 217 -31.91 18.50 19.12
C ASP A 217 -33.27 19.04 18.66
N GLY A 218 -34.08 18.23 17.97
CA GLY A 218 -35.38 18.61 17.42
C GLY A 218 -35.34 19.21 16.02
N THR A 219 -34.16 19.32 15.39
CA THR A 219 -34.05 19.81 14.01
C THR A 219 -34.50 18.75 13.00
N GLN A 220 -35.27 19.17 12.00
CA GLN A 220 -35.72 18.28 10.92
C GLN A 220 -34.56 18.01 9.94
N LEU A 221 -34.28 16.73 9.67
CA LEU A 221 -33.16 16.30 8.81
C LEU A 221 -33.42 16.57 7.33
N TYR A 222 -34.62 16.25 6.86
CA TYR A 222 -35.01 16.42 5.46
C TYR A 222 -36.08 17.50 5.34
N PRO A 223 -35.86 18.55 4.53
CA PRO A 223 -36.78 19.69 4.45
C PRO A 223 -38.12 19.34 3.79
N ALA A 224 -38.19 18.24 3.02
CA ALA A 224 -39.43 17.73 2.46
C ALA A 224 -39.91 16.52 3.26
N GLU A 225 -41.11 16.61 3.85
CA GLU A 225 -41.80 15.47 4.43
C GLU A 225 -42.24 14.50 3.33
N LYS A 226 -42.12 13.19 3.58
CA LYS A 226 -42.54 12.17 2.61
C LYS A 226 -43.97 11.75 2.88
N ALA A 227 -44.82 11.80 1.87
CA ALA A 227 -46.21 11.38 1.99
C ALA A 227 -46.34 9.86 1.96
N VAL A 228 -47.32 9.35 2.71
CA VAL A 228 -47.76 7.95 2.73
C VAL A 228 -49.23 7.93 2.30
N ASP A 229 -49.66 6.85 1.63
CA ASP A 229 -51.02 6.78 1.09
C ASP A 229 -52.08 6.37 2.14
N TYR A 230 -51.68 6.13 3.39
CA TYR A 230 -52.54 5.60 4.45
C TYR A 230 -52.09 6.01 5.85
N ASP A 231 -52.98 5.84 6.82
CA ASP A 231 -52.70 6.15 8.23
C ASP A 231 -51.89 5.01 8.87
N VAL A 232 -50.65 5.32 9.25
CA VAL A 232 -49.70 4.37 9.84
C VAL A 232 -50.03 4.15 11.32
N LEU A 233 -50.21 2.90 11.72
CA LEU A 233 -50.53 2.53 13.10
C LEU A 233 -49.32 1.98 13.85
N THR A 234 -48.35 1.40 13.15
CA THR A 234 -47.20 0.75 13.77
C THR A 234 -45.99 0.76 12.84
N MET A 235 -44.80 0.77 13.45
CA MET A 235 -43.54 0.92 12.75
C MET A 235 -42.41 0.21 13.50
N ASP A 236 -41.51 -0.45 12.77
CA ASP A 236 -40.31 -1.08 13.34
C ASP A 236 -39.15 -1.15 12.33
N PHE A 237 -37.91 -1.32 12.81
CA PHE A 237 -36.70 -1.35 11.97
C PHE A 237 -36.13 -2.75 11.79
N ILE A 238 -35.93 -3.19 10.53
CA ILE A 238 -35.26 -4.46 10.21
C ILE A 238 -33.78 -4.28 9.87
N THR A 239 -33.05 -5.39 9.78
CA THR A 239 -31.63 -5.45 9.34
C THR A 239 -30.75 -4.43 10.04
N LYS A 240 -30.82 -4.38 11.38
CA LYS A 240 -30.02 -3.45 12.22
C LYS A 240 -30.22 -1.96 11.88
N GLY A 241 -31.40 -1.57 11.40
CA GLY A 241 -31.74 -0.15 11.17
C GLY A 241 -31.59 0.36 9.74
N ASN A 242 -31.38 -0.52 8.76
CA ASN A 242 -31.25 -0.13 7.35
C ASN A 242 -32.60 0.05 6.63
N PHE A 243 -33.64 -0.68 7.05
CA PHE A 243 -34.97 -0.57 6.45
C PHE A 243 -36.06 -0.45 7.53
N LEU A 244 -37.15 0.19 7.15
CA LEU A 244 -38.30 0.51 7.98
C LEU A 244 -39.50 -0.31 7.51
N VAL A 245 -40.23 -0.93 8.43
CA VAL A 245 -41.47 -1.64 8.13
C VAL A 245 -42.62 -0.87 8.76
N MET A 246 -43.67 -0.60 7.98
CA MET A 246 -44.85 0.12 8.44
C MET A 246 -46.13 -0.64 8.10
N GLY A 247 -47.06 -0.66 9.06
CA GLY A 247 -48.39 -1.24 8.91
C GLY A 247 -49.47 -0.26 9.38
N GLY A 248 -50.66 -0.35 8.80
CA GLY A 248 -51.74 0.57 9.16
C GLY A 248 -53.12 0.18 8.65
N MET A 249 -53.96 1.21 8.45
CA MET A 249 -55.38 1.04 8.10
C MET A 249 -55.63 0.50 6.69
N ASN A 250 -54.64 0.57 5.81
CA ASN A 250 -54.72 0.02 4.45
C ASN A 250 -54.71 -1.51 4.39
N LYS A 251 -54.63 -2.20 5.53
CA LYS A 251 -54.53 -3.67 5.64
C LYS A 251 -53.28 -4.24 4.98
N GLN A 252 -52.23 -3.43 4.87
CA GLN A 252 -50.98 -3.83 4.25
C GLN A 252 -49.81 -3.58 5.19
N ILE A 253 -48.74 -4.30 4.89
CA ILE A 253 -47.43 -4.05 5.48
C ILE A 253 -46.50 -3.71 4.34
N SER A 254 -45.86 -2.56 4.44
CA SER A 254 -44.97 -2.06 3.40
C SER A 254 -43.56 -1.85 3.96
N LEU A 255 -42.58 -2.09 3.10
CA LEU A 255 -41.17 -1.92 3.39
C LEU A 255 -40.71 -0.57 2.83
N TYR A 256 -39.92 0.15 3.62
CA TYR A 256 -39.39 1.46 3.28
C TYR A 256 -37.88 1.49 3.53
N THR A 257 -37.17 2.38 2.84
CA THR A 257 -35.78 2.70 3.19
C THR A 257 -35.72 3.39 4.55
N ARG A 258 -34.54 3.44 5.17
CA ARG A 258 -34.30 4.26 6.38
C ARG A 258 -34.75 5.72 6.20
N GLU A 259 -34.62 6.26 4.99
CA GLU A 259 -35.04 7.61 4.63
C GLU A 259 -36.55 7.76 4.39
N GLY A 260 -37.32 6.67 4.37
CA GLY A 260 -38.76 6.68 4.11
C GLY A 260 -39.17 6.61 2.64
N ASN A 261 -38.32 6.13 1.73
CA ASN A 261 -38.76 5.81 0.35
C ASN A 261 -39.46 4.46 0.34
N ASP A 262 -40.59 4.35 -0.36
CA ASP A 262 -41.33 3.09 -0.50
C ASP A 262 -40.55 2.06 -1.34
N LEU A 263 -40.40 0.85 -0.82
CA LEU A 263 -39.79 -0.30 -1.49
C LEU A 263 -40.82 -1.34 -1.93
N GLY A 264 -42.07 -1.23 -1.46
CA GLY A 264 -43.18 -2.09 -1.84
C GLY A 264 -43.81 -2.87 -0.70
N VAL A 265 -44.91 -3.54 -1.03
CA VAL A 265 -45.77 -4.27 -0.10
C VAL A 265 -45.21 -5.67 0.19
N ILE A 266 -45.05 -6.00 1.47
CA ILE A 266 -44.66 -7.33 1.96
C ILE A 266 -45.86 -8.28 1.92
N ALA A 267 -47.00 -7.84 2.48
CA ALA A 267 -48.22 -8.64 2.56
C ALA A 267 -49.48 -7.76 2.60
N ILE A 268 -50.57 -8.32 2.09
CA ILE A 268 -51.93 -7.77 2.17
C ILE A 268 -52.75 -8.70 3.07
N LEU A 269 -53.48 -8.13 4.01
CA LEU A 269 -54.19 -8.82 5.09
C LEU A 269 -55.69 -8.54 5.03
N ASP A 270 -56.48 -9.33 5.76
CA ASP A 270 -57.95 -9.22 5.76
C ASP A 270 -58.45 -8.03 6.59
N SER A 271 -57.68 -7.61 7.59
CA SER A 271 -57.97 -6.49 8.51
C SER A 271 -56.79 -5.54 8.67
N TYR A 272 -56.99 -4.40 9.35
CA TYR A 272 -55.94 -3.42 9.56
C TYR A 272 -54.89 -3.92 10.56
N VAL A 273 -53.65 -3.49 10.33
CA VAL A 273 -52.49 -3.93 11.10
C VAL A 273 -52.36 -3.09 12.35
N THR A 274 -52.45 -3.70 13.53
CA THR A 274 -52.37 -3.02 14.82
C THR A 274 -50.94 -2.96 15.35
N ALA A 275 -50.17 -4.03 15.16
CA ALA A 275 -48.78 -4.08 15.59
C ALA A 275 -47.90 -4.93 14.68
N VAL A 276 -46.66 -4.49 14.51
CA VAL A 276 -45.60 -5.21 13.79
C VAL A 276 -44.37 -5.30 14.69
N ARG A 277 -43.80 -6.50 14.84
CA ARG A 277 -42.57 -6.75 15.59
C ARG A 277 -41.67 -7.73 14.87
N ILE A 278 -40.38 -7.55 15.04
CA ILE A 278 -39.36 -8.40 14.45
C ILE A 278 -38.86 -9.37 15.51
N LYS A 279 -38.69 -10.64 15.14
CA LYS A 279 -38.09 -11.61 16.04
C LYS A 279 -36.60 -11.27 16.24
N PRO A 280 -36.16 -11.02 17.47
CA PRO A 280 -34.75 -10.75 17.74
C PRO A 280 -33.91 -12.03 17.60
N ASN A 281 -32.63 -11.87 17.23
CA ASN A 281 -31.60 -12.93 17.17
C ASN A 281 -31.86 -14.11 16.21
N ASP A 282 -32.79 -13.98 15.25
CA ASP A 282 -32.97 -14.98 14.19
C ASP A 282 -31.97 -14.78 13.03
N SER A 283 -31.45 -15.89 12.49
CA SER A 283 -30.64 -15.94 11.27
C SER A 283 -31.37 -15.43 10.04
N ARG A 284 -32.70 -15.51 10.05
CA ARG A 284 -33.60 -15.00 9.01
C ARG A 284 -34.40 -13.82 9.55
N ILE A 285 -34.77 -12.90 8.68
CA ILE A 285 -35.61 -11.76 9.06
C ILE A 285 -37.05 -12.25 9.19
N MET A 286 -37.47 -12.55 10.40
CA MET A 286 -38.83 -12.99 10.71
C MET A 286 -39.64 -11.84 11.31
N LEU A 287 -40.77 -11.54 10.67
CA LEU A 287 -41.69 -10.47 11.03
C LEU A 287 -43.00 -11.09 11.55
N VAL A 288 -43.46 -10.65 12.71
CA VAL A 288 -44.79 -10.97 13.22
C VAL A 288 -45.70 -9.75 13.15
N VAL A 289 -46.94 -10.03 12.74
CA VAL A 289 -47.93 -9.03 12.39
C VAL A 289 -49.21 -9.39 13.10
N ALA A 290 -49.74 -8.44 13.85
CA ALA A 290 -51.04 -8.54 14.48
C ALA A 290 -52.08 -7.70 13.73
N CYS A 291 -53.26 -8.30 13.55
CA CYS A 291 -54.41 -7.70 12.91
C CYS A 291 -55.54 -7.48 13.93
N ALA A 292 -56.36 -6.46 13.70
CA ALA A 292 -57.44 -6.11 14.60
C ALA A 292 -58.58 -7.14 14.67
N ASP A 293 -58.69 -8.03 13.68
CA ASP A 293 -59.66 -9.14 13.69
C ASP A 293 -59.22 -10.33 14.55
N GLY A 294 -58.02 -10.27 15.14
CA GLY A 294 -57.43 -11.34 15.94
C GLY A 294 -56.43 -12.20 15.18
N GLY A 295 -56.18 -11.91 13.89
CA GLY A 295 -55.17 -12.61 13.11
C GLY A 295 -53.75 -12.28 13.57
N ILE A 296 -52.92 -13.31 13.68
CA ILE A 296 -51.46 -13.18 13.84
C ILE A 296 -50.82 -13.91 12.67
N ALA A 297 -49.97 -13.21 11.93
CA ALA A 297 -49.25 -13.77 10.79
C ALA A 297 -47.74 -13.60 10.97
N CYS A 298 -46.99 -14.60 10.51
CA CYS A 298 -45.53 -14.61 10.52
C CYS A 298 -45.01 -14.62 9.07
N TYR A 299 -44.08 -13.73 8.74
CA TYR A 299 -43.47 -13.60 7.42
C TYR A 299 -41.95 -13.68 7.50
N HIS A 300 -41.35 -14.43 6.56
CA HIS A 300 -39.92 -14.42 6.35
C HIS A 300 -39.55 -13.53 5.16
N ILE A 301 -38.71 -12.52 5.42
CA ILE A 301 -38.24 -11.61 4.38
C ILE A 301 -36.89 -12.12 3.87
N MET A 302 -36.80 -12.32 2.55
CA MET A 302 -35.54 -12.66 1.86
C MET A 302 -35.25 -11.62 0.77
N PHE A 303 -34.02 -11.09 0.77
CA PHE A 303 -33.57 -10.17 -0.26
C PHE A 303 -32.86 -10.95 -1.37
N SER A 304 -33.41 -10.90 -2.58
CA SER A 304 -32.78 -11.50 -3.75
C SER A 304 -31.52 -10.74 -4.17
N VAL A 305 -30.48 -11.46 -4.61
CA VAL A 305 -29.32 -10.86 -5.27
C VAL A 305 -29.76 -10.34 -6.64
N VAL A 306 -29.47 -9.07 -6.92
CA VAL A 306 -29.72 -8.46 -8.24
C VAL A 306 -28.38 -7.96 -8.75
N HIS A 307 -27.91 -8.57 -9.83
CA HIS A 307 -26.64 -8.22 -10.44
C HIS A 307 -26.66 -8.45 -11.96
N GLY A 308 -25.72 -7.81 -12.64
CA GLY A 308 -25.41 -8.02 -14.04
C GLY A 308 -23.90 -7.95 -14.22
N LEU A 309 -23.36 -8.85 -15.05
CA LEU A 309 -21.94 -8.88 -15.39
C LEU A 309 -21.79 -8.95 -16.91
N TYR A 310 -20.98 -8.06 -17.47
CA TYR A 310 -20.53 -8.16 -18.85
C TYR A 310 -19.02 -7.96 -18.90
N LYS A 311 -18.31 -9.03 -19.29
CA LYS A 311 -16.84 -9.12 -19.21
C LYS A 311 -16.36 -8.83 -17.77
N ASP A 312 -15.85 -7.64 -17.50
CA ASP A 312 -15.37 -7.17 -16.21
C ASP A 312 -16.22 -6.04 -15.59
N HIS A 313 -17.28 -5.61 -16.28
CA HIS A 313 -18.21 -4.61 -15.77
C HIS A 313 -19.29 -5.30 -14.95
N TYR A 314 -19.22 -5.13 -13.64
CA TYR A 314 -20.14 -5.72 -12.68
C TYR A 314 -21.04 -4.64 -12.10
N ALA A 315 -22.34 -4.79 -12.24
CA ALA A 315 -23.30 -3.92 -11.56
C ALA A 315 -24.18 -4.74 -10.63
N HIS A 316 -24.38 -4.27 -9.41
CA HIS A 316 -25.22 -4.95 -8.44
C HIS A 316 -26.00 -3.95 -7.60
N ARG A 317 -27.13 -4.41 -7.09
CA ARG A 317 -28.00 -3.62 -6.22
C ARG A 317 -27.41 -3.53 -4.81
N LYS A 318 -27.26 -2.31 -4.31
CA LYS A 318 -26.91 -2.00 -2.91
C LYS A 318 -28.09 -1.30 -2.24
N ASN A 319 -28.36 -1.59 -0.97
CA ASN A 319 -29.39 -0.93 -0.15
C ASN A 319 -30.78 -0.82 -0.79
N MET A 320 -31.14 -1.77 -1.67
CA MET A 320 -32.38 -1.86 -2.44
C MET A 320 -32.64 -0.74 -3.46
N THR A 321 -32.16 0.49 -3.25
CA THR A 321 -32.40 1.67 -4.11
C THR A 321 -31.16 2.18 -4.84
N GLU A 322 -30.00 1.59 -4.59
CA GLU A 322 -28.74 1.99 -5.20
C GLU A 322 -28.22 0.89 -6.12
N VAL A 323 -27.44 1.29 -7.11
CA VAL A 323 -26.66 0.39 -7.95
C VAL A 323 -25.21 0.76 -7.86
N ALA A 324 -24.39 -0.17 -7.39
CA ALA A 324 -22.94 -0.08 -7.45
C ALA A 324 -22.47 -0.71 -8.76
N VAL A 325 -21.63 0.02 -9.50
CA VAL A 325 -21.02 -0.43 -10.75
C VAL A 325 -19.52 -0.45 -10.56
N GLU A 326 -18.92 -1.59 -10.83
CA GLU A 326 -17.52 -1.89 -10.57
C GLU A 326 -16.85 -2.42 -11.84
N LEU A 327 -15.66 -1.90 -12.13
CA LEU A 327 -14.78 -2.45 -13.14
C LEU A 327 -13.78 -3.38 -12.44
N LEU A 328 -14.10 -4.67 -12.40
CA LEU A 328 -13.43 -5.66 -11.55
C LEU A 328 -11.94 -5.84 -11.90
N SER A 329 -11.56 -5.58 -13.16
CA SER A 329 -10.17 -5.66 -13.61
C SER A 329 -9.30 -4.53 -13.03
N GLN A 330 -9.85 -3.31 -12.95
CA GLN A 330 -9.15 -2.10 -12.48
C GLN A 330 -9.44 -1.76 -11.01
N GLY A 331 -10.41 -2.41 -10.37
CA GLY A 331 -10.81 -2.11 -8.99
C GLY A 331 -11.50 -0.75 -8.82
N LYS A 332 -12.09 -0.20 -9.89
CA LYS A 332 -12.82 1.07 -9.85
C LYS A 332 -14.29 0.84 -9.59
N ALA A 333 -14.89 1.69 -8.78
CA ALA A 333 -16.30 1.59 -8.43
C ALA A 333 -16.99 2.96 -8.45
N THR A 334 -18.27 2.96 -8.82
CA THR A 334 -19.16 4.12 -8.76
C THR A 334 -20.53 3.72 -8.25
N LYS A 335 -21.24 4.62 -7.57
CA LYS A 335 -22.55 4.37 -6.97
C LYS A 335 -23.59 5.27 -7.63
N ILE A 336 -24.74 4.70 -7.99
CA ILE A 336 -25.88 5.39 -8.60
C ILE A 336 -27.09 5.24 -7.69
N SER A 337 -27.55 6.35 -7.12
CA SER A 337 -28.76 6.39 -6.28
C SER A 337 -29.99 6.57 -7.16
N CYS A 338 -30.93 5.63 -7.10
CA CYS A 338 -32.17 5.66 -7.91
C CYS A 338 -33.38 6.21 -7.14
N GLY A 339 -33.35 6.17 -5.80
CA GLY A 339 -34.45 6.63 -4.93
C GLY A 339 -35.66 5.68 -4.83
N GLU A 340 -35.77 4.71 -5.74
CA GLU A 340 -36.83 3.69 -5.80
C GLU A 340 -36.24 2.28 -5.79
N LEU A 341 -37.07 1.26 -5.54
CA LEU A 341 -36.65 -0.14 -5.57
C LEU A 341 -36.03 -0.52 -6.93
N VAL A 342 -34.74 -0.86 -6.91
CA VAL A 342 -34.07 -1.48 -8.04
C VAL A 342 -34.53 -2.93 -8.11
N LYS A 343 -35.34 -3.27 -9.11
CA LYS A 343 -35.80 -4.66 -9.31
C LYS A 343 -34.75 -5.52 -9.98
N LYS A 344 -34.03 -4.94 -10.94
CA LYS A 344 -33.26 -5.68 -11.94
C LYS A 344 -32.19 -4.77 -12.53
N VAL A 345 -30.97 -5.29 -12.71
CA VAL A 345 -29.83 -4.55 -13.29
C VAL A 345 -29.20 -5.38 -14.42
N ALA A 346 -28.89 -4.74 -15.54
CA ALA A 346 -28.20 -5.36 -16.67
C ALA A 346 -27.14 -4.41 -17.22
N VAL A 347 -26.00 -4.95 -17.61
CA VAL A 347 -24.87 -4.19 -18.19
C VAL A 347 -24.47 -4.85 -19.49
N TYR A 348 -24.15 -4.02 -20.48
CA TYR A 348 -23.55 -4.46 -21.74
C TYR A 348 -22.72 -3.32 -22.32
N ALA A 349 -21.45 -3.61 -22.61
CA ALA A 349 -20.48 -2.60 -23.04
C ALA A 349 -20.52 -1.36 -22.12
N ARG A 350 -20.76 -0.17 -22.68
CA ARG A 350 -20.85 1.11 -21.96
C ARG A 350 -22.27 1.43 -21.46
N ARG A 351 -23.20 0.49 -21.53
CA ARG A 351 -24.61 0.70 -21.14
C ARG A 351 -24.94 -0.02 -19.86
N LEU A 352 -25.63 0.68 -18.98
CA LEU A 352 -26.20 0.16 -17.76
C LEU A 352 -27.70 0.43 -17.79
N ILE A 353 -28.51 -0.61 -17.59
CA ILE A 353 -29.95 -0.50 -17.46
C ILE A 353 -30.37 -0.90 -16.06
N ILE A 354 -31.15 -0.02 -15.45
CA ILE A 354 -31.72 -0.20 -14.12
C ILE A 354 -33.24 -0.22 -14.27
N GLN A 355 -33.85 -1.35 -13.95
CA GLN A 355 -35.29 -1.49 -13.90
C GLN A 355 -35.80 -1.10 -12.51
N LEU A 356 -36.64 -0.07 -12.48
CA LEU A 356 -37.40 0.40 -11.32
C LEU A 356 -38.84 -0.15 -11.42
N PRO A 357 -39.73 0.11 -10.44
CA PRO A 357 -41.06 -0.51 -10.41
C PRO A 357 -41.92 -0.22 -11.64
N ASP A 358 -41.94 1.04 -12.08
CA ASP A 358 -42.80 1.54 -13.18
C ASP A 358 -42.03 2.23 -14.31
N LYS A 359 -40.69 2.19 -14.26
CA LYS A 359 -39.82 2.80 -15.27
C LYS A 359 -38.49 2.08 -15.39
N ILE A 360 -37.80 2.33 -16.50
CA ILE A 360 -36.46 1.84 -16.76
C ILE A 360 -35.55 3.04 -17.00
N HIS A 361 -34.40 3.06 -16.34
CA HIS A 361 -33.37 4.06 -16.52
C HIS A 361 -32.19 3.46 -17.28
N ILE A 362 -31.76 4.17 -18.31
CA ILE A 362 -30.67 3.76 -19.18
C ILE A 362 -29.55 4.76 -18.96
N TYR A 363 -28.40 4.26 -18.55
CA TYR A 363 -27.19 5.03 -18.29
C TYR A 363 -26.13 4.67 -19.31
N HIS A 364 -25.33 5.65 -19.67
CA HIS A 364 -24.16 5.51 -20.53
C HIS A 364 -22.90 5.88 -19.74
N GLN A 365 -21.86 5.06 -19.87
CA GLN A 365 -20.55 5.34 -19.30
C GLN A 365 -19.88 6.50 -20.06
N ILE A 366 -19.43 7.52 -19.33
CA ILE A 366 -18.75 8.69 -19.92
C ILE A 366 -17.24 8.57 -19.79
N SER A 367 -16.75 8.06 -18.67
CA SER A 367 -15.34 7.97 -18.33
C SER A 367 -15.02 6.65 -17.62
N GLY A 368 -13.74 6.34 -17.48
CA GLY A 368 -13.26 5.18 -16.71
C GLY A 368 -12.49 4.14 -17.49
N ASP A 369 -12.33 4.31 -18.81
CA ASP A 369 -11.52 3.40 -19.64
C ASP A 369 -10.02 3.52 -19.29
N ASN A 370 -9.53 4.76 -19.09
CA ASN A 370 -8.14 5.04 -18.72
C ASN A 370 -7.90 4.83 -17.21
N PRO A 371 -6.77 4.25 -16.77
CA PRO A 371 -6.49 3.98 -15.36
C PRO A 371 -6.65 5.19 -14.44
N ASP A 372 -6.32 6.39 -14.90
CA ASP A 372 -6.34 7.62 -14.10
C ASP A 372 -7.71 8.31 -14.01
N GLU A 373 -8.69 7.91 -14.84
CA GLU A 373 -10.03 8.51 -14.86
C GLU A 373 -11.02 7.78 -13.93
N PRO A 374 -11.91 8.51 -13.23
CA PRO A 374 -12.98 7.90 -12.45
C PRO A 374 -14.00 7.22 -13.37
N LEU A 375 -14.61 6.14 -12.89
CA LEU A 375 -15.71 5.48 -13.56
C LEU A 375 -17.00 6.30 -13.36
N GLU A 376 -17.55 6.87 -14.44
CA GLU A 376 -18.77 7.69 -14.36
C GLU A 376 -19.83 7.25 -15.36
N TYR A 377 -21.07 7.25 -14.90
CA TYR A 377 -22.26 6.95 -15.69
C TYR A 377 -23.22 8.14 -15.66
N ARG A 378 -23.78 8.48 -16.82
CA ARG A 378 -24.83 9.50 -16.94
C ARG A 378 -26.09 8.90 -17.50
N LEU A 379 -27.22 9.32 -16.96
CA LEU A 379 -28.53 8.94 -17.44
C LEU A 379 -28.73 9.46 -18.87
N SER A 380 -28.93 8.56 -19.82
CA SER A 380 -29.17 8.88 -21.24
C SER A 380 -30.66 8.93 -21.55
N GLU A 381 -31.41 7.89 -21.19
CA GLU A 381 -32.81 7.71 -21.57
C GLU A 381 -33.66 7.15 -20.41
N ARG A 382 -34.98 7.39 -20.48
CA ARG A 382 -35.97 6.91 -19.50
C ARG A 382 -37.16 6.33 -20.22
N ILE A 383 -37.49 5.07 -19.93
CA ILE A 383 -38.73 4.44 -20.40
C ILE A 383 -39.72 4.44 -19.23
N VAL A 384 -40.80 5.22 -19.33
CA VAL A 384 -41.83 5.32 -18.29
C VAL A 384 -42.95 4.33 -18.61
N GLN A 385 -42.65 3.04 -18.44
CA GLN A 385 -43.58 1.94 -18.64
C GLN A 385 -43.27 0.81 -17.67
N LYS A 386 -44.31 0.20 -17.10
CA LYS A 386 -44.19 -0.98 -16.27
C LYS A 386 -43.90 -2.22 -17.12
N PHE A 387 -42.80 -2.89 -16.84
CA PHE A 387 -42.40 -4.14 -17.48
C PHE A 387 -42.35 -5.28 -16.45
N ASN A 388 -42.99 -6.41 -16.77
CA ASN A 388 -42.92 -7.63 -15.97
C ASN A 388 -42.02 -8.64 -16.69
N CYS A 389 -40.88 -8.99 -16.09
CA CYS A 389 -39.93 -9.91 -16.69
C CYS A 389 -39.27 -10.81 -15.63
N SER A 390 -39.01 -12.07 -15.99
CA SER A 390 -38.27 -13.03 -15.16
C SER A 390 -36.77 -12.86 -15.35
N LEU A 391 -36.32 -12.59 -16.57
CA LEU A 391 -34.94 -12.29 -16.94
C LEU A 391 -34.94 -11.07 -17.86
N PHE A 392 -33.87 -10.31 -17.87
CA PHE A 392 -33.72 -9.20 -18.80
C PHE A 392 -32.26 -8.93 -19.07
N VAL A 393 -31.96 -8.51 -20.30
CA VAL A 393 -30.62 -8.18 -20.75
C VAL A 393 -30.67 -6.96 -21.66
N VAL A 394 -29.53 -6.32 -21.86
CA VAL A 394 -29.37 -5.14 -22.70
C VAL A 394 -28.35 -5.43 -23.80
N THR A 395 -28.55 -4.85 -24.97
CA THR A 395 -27.56 -4.79 -26.04
C THR A 395 -27.25 -3.34 -26.40
N GLU A 396 -26.50 -3.08 -27.47
CA GLU A 396 -26.12 -1.72 -27.80
C GLU A 396 -27.33 -0.86 -28.20
N LEU A 397 -28.38 -1.41 -28.79
CA LEU A 397 -29.54 -0.63 -29.25
C LEU A 397 -30.88 -1.09 -28.67
N HIS A 398 -30.91 -2.24 -27.98
CA HIS A 398 -32.16 -2.87 -27.59
C HIS A 398 -32.17 -3.33 -26.13
N LEU A 399 -33.36 -3.32 -25.56
CA LEU A 399 -33.70 -3.95 -24.30
C LEU A 399 -34.42 -5.27 -24.57
N ILE A 400 -33.95 -6.36 -23.99
CA ILE A 400 -34.53 -7.69 -24.20
C ILE A 400 -35.11 -8.19 -22.88
N LEU A 401 -36.41 -8.46 -22.90
CA LEU A 401 -37.19 -8.90 -21.75
C LEU A 401 -37.65 -10.34 -21.95
N CYS A 402 -37.48 -11.17 -20.94
CA CYS A 402 -38.00 -12.52 -20.91
C CYS A 402 -39.21 -12.58 -19.99
N HIS A 403 -40.31 -13.13 -20.48
CA HIS A 403 -41.50 -13.44 -19.69
C HIS A 403 -41.95 -14.87 -20.02
N GLU A 404 -41.70 -15.79 -19.09
CA GLU A 404 -41.99 -17.22 -19.23
C GLU A 404 -41.35 -17.87 -20.48
N LYS A 405 -42.12 -18.06 -21.55
CA LYS A 405 -41.69 -18.65 -22.84
C LYS A 405 -41.41 -17.59 -23.92
N LYS A 406 -41.69 -16.32 -23.63
CA LYS A 406 -41.60 -15.22 -24.59
C LYS A 406 -40.35 -14.40 -24.36
N LEU A 407 -39.65 -14.10 -25.44
CA LEU A 407 -38.54 -13.14 -25.46
C LEU A 407 -38.98 -11.93 -26.27
N GLN A 408 -38.95 -10.73 -25.68
CA GLN A 408 -39.43 -9.50 -26.31
C GLN A 408 -38.28 -8.50 -26.45
N CYS A 409 -38.14 -7.92 -27.64
CA CYS A 409 -37.14 -6.91 -27.95
C CYS A 409 -37.79 -5.54 -28.05
N TYR A 410 -37.30 -4.60 -27.27
CA TYR A 410 -37.73 -3.21 -27.23
C TYR A 410 -36.58 -2.29 -27.63
N ASP A 411 -36.90 -1.16 -28.25
CA ASP A 411 -35.94 -0.06 -28.35
C ASP A 411 -35.92 0.76 -27.04
N PHE A 412 -34.99 1.71 -26.94
CA PHE A 412 -34.86 2.56 -25.75
C PHE A 412 -35.93 3.66 -25.64
N LYS A 413 -36.81 3.78 -26.65
CA LYS A 413 -38.03 4.59 -26.57
C LYS A 413 -39.21 3.81 -25.98
N GLY A 414 -39.03 2.52 -25.69
CA GLY A 414 -40.06 1.63 -25.13
C GLY A 414 -40.99 1.02 -26.19
N LEU A 415 -40.67 1.12 -27.47
CA LEU A 415 -41.46 0.50 -28.54
C LEU A 415 -41.01 -0.95 -28.75
N LYS A 416 -41.97 -1.87 -28.78
CA LYS A 416 -41.70 -3.29 -29.05
C LYS A 416 -41.34 -3.47 -30.52
N GLN A 417 -40.11 -3.89 -30.78
CA GLN A 417 -39.60 -4.17 -32.11
C GLN A 417 -39.90 -5.62 -32.53
N ARG A 418 -39.82 -6.58 -31.58
CA ARG A 418 -39.98 -8.00 -31.90
C ARG A 418 -40.36 -8.86 -30.69
N GLU A 419 -40.87 -10.07 -30.97
CA GLU A 419 -41.15 -11.10 -29.98
C GLU A 419 -40.83 -12.50 -30.55
N TRP A 420 -40.15 -13.34 -29.78
CA TRP A 420 -39.91 -14.76 -30.07
C TRP A 420 -40.66 -15.63 -29.05
N HIS A 421 -41.23 -16.72 -29.52
CA HIS A 421 -41.93 -17.69 -28.69
C HIS A 421 -41.16 -19.01 -28.67
N MET A 422 -40.79 -19.45 -27.47
CA MET A 422 -40.05 -20.69 -27.27
C MET A 422 -40.99 -21.82 -26.86
N GLU A 423 -40.59 -23.06 -27.10
CA GLU A 423 -41.40 -24.24 -26.81
C GLU A 423 -41.55 -24.49 -25.30
N ALA A 424 -40.54 -24.13 -24.52
CA ALA A 424 -40.46 -24.29 -23.08
C ALA A 424 -40.04 -22.99 -22.37
N LEU A 425 -40.12 -22.98 -21.04
CA LEU A 425 -39.74 -21.85 -20.21
C LEU A 425 -38.26 -21.53 -20.39
N ILE A 426 -37.94 -20.25 -20.57
CA ILE A 426 -36.56 -19.77 -20.65
C ILE A 426 -36.00 -19.71 -19.23
N ARG A 427 -34.94 -20.49 -18.97
CA ARG A 427 -34.28 -20.59 -17.66
C ARG A 427 -33.04 -19.72 -17.56
N TYR A 428 -32.34 -19.54 -18.67
CA TYR A 428 -31.09 -18.79 -18.73
C TYR A 428 -31.03 -17.95 -20.00
N ILE A 429 -30.45 -16.75 -19.89
CA ILE A 429 -30.23 -15.83 -21.02
C ILE A 429 -28.85 -15.19 -20.88
N LYS A 430 -28.10 -15.11 -21.98
CA LYS A 430 -26.81 -14.43 -22.02
C LYS A 430 -26.61 -13.70 -23.34
N VAL A 431 -26.17 -12.44 -23.26
CA VAL A 431 -25.77 -11.68 -24.44
C VAL A 431 -24.33 -12.04 -24.77
N VAL A 432 -24.13 -12.58 -25.97
CA VAL A 432 -22.80 -12.99 -26.49
C VAL A 432 -22.15 -11.85 -27.30
N GLY A 433 -22.95 -10.85 -27.67
CA GLY A 433 -22.52 -9.68 -28.44
C GLY A 433 -22.49 -9.93 -29.94
N GLY A 434 -21.99 -8.95 -30.69
CA GLY A 434 -21.99 -8.92 -32.16
C GLY A 434 -21.94 -7.47 -32.66
N PRO A 435 -22.08 -7.23 -33.96
CA PRO A 435 -22.24 -5.88 -34.51
C PRO A 435 -23.44 -5.18 -33.85
N SER A 436 -23.34 -3.88 -33.60
CA SER A 436 -24.42 -3.09 -33.00
C SER A 436 -25.73 -3.24 -33.77
N GLY A 437 -26.80 -3.62 -33.08
CA GLY A 437 -28.12 -3.91 -33.67
C GLY A 437 -28.30 -5.31 -34.27
N ARG A 438 -27.23 -6.12 -34.32
CA ARG A 438 -27.23 -7.53 -34.78
C ARG A 438 -26.58 -8.46 -33.77
N GLU A 439 -26.63 -8.11 -32.49
CA GLU A 439 -26.02 -8.91 -31.44
C GLU A 439 -26.72 -10.26 -31.28
N SER A 440 -25.95 -11.28 -30.89
CA SER A 440 -26.50 -12.60 -30.60
C SER A 440 -26.77 -12.80 -29.10
N VAL A 441 -27.90 -13.43 -28.81
CA VAL A 441 -28.33 -13.82 -27.47
C VAL A 441 -28.48 -15.34 -27.42
N LEU A 442 -27.95 -15.95 -26.37
CA LEU A 442 -28.14 -17.36 -26.06
C LEU A 442 -29.26 -17.52 -25.05
N ILE A 443 -30.09 -18.53 -25.26
CA ILE A 443 -31.15 -18.91 -24.33
C ILE A 443 -31.11 -20.41 -24.06
N GLY A 444 -31.27 -20.74 -22.78
CA GLY A 444 -31.39 -22.12 -22.29
C GLY A 444 -32.81 -22.37 -21.82
N LEU A 445 -33.42 -23.44 -22.33
CA LEU A 445 -34.79 -23.80 -22.02
C LEU A 445 -34.88 -24.90 -20.96
N LYS A 446 -36.03 -24.96 -20.28
CA LYS A 446 -36.37 -26.02 -19.31
C LYS A 446 -36.40 -27.44 -19.92
N ASN A 447 -36.59 -27.57 -21.23
CA ASN A 447 -36.58 -28.86 -21.92
C ASN A 447 -35.19 -29.27 -22.45
N GLY A 448 -34.13 -28.55 -22.07
CA GLY A 448 -32.75 -28.88 -22.45
C GLY A 448 -32.26 -28.28 -23.76
N HIS A 449 -33.13 -27.63 -24.55
CA HIS A 449 -32.71 -26.98 -25.79
C HIS A 449 -31.95 -25.67 -25.53
N ILE A 450 -30.92 -25.43 -26.33
CA ILE A 450 -30.12 -24.21 -26.33
C ILE A 450 -30.24 -23.54 -27.69
N TYR A 451 -30.77 -22.32 -27.71
CA TYR A 451 -30.94 -21.54 -28.94
C TYR A 451 -30.03 -20.32 -28.96
N LYS A 452 -29.58 -19.96 -30.17
CA LYS A 452 -28.95 -18.68 -30.49
C LYS A 452 -29.91 -17.83 -31.31
N ILE A 453 -30.13 -16.60 -30.88
CA ILE A 453 -31.02 -15.64 -31.51
C ILE A 453 -30.18 -14.43 -31.90
N PHE A 454 -30.23 -14.03 -33.16
CA PHE A 454 -29.75 -12.71 -33.58
C PHE A 454 -30.91 -11.73 -33.48
N ILE A 455 -30.68 -10.55 -32.89
CA ILE A 455 -31.77 -9.59 -32.60
C ILE A 455 -32.49 -9.12 -33.87
N ASP A 456 -31.75 -8.98 -34.96
CA ASP A 456 -32.29 -8.60 -36.27
C ASP A 456 -32.94 -9.77 -37.02
N ASN A 457 -32.79 -11.01 -36.55
CA ASN A 457 -33.32 -12.23 -37.18
C ASN A 457 -34.53 -12.81 -36.43
N PRO A 458 -35.65 -13.09 -37.11
CA PRO A 458 -36.84 -13.65 -36.44
C PRO A 458 -36.68 -15.14 -36.10
N PHE A 459 -35.72 -15.85 -36.69
CA PHE A 459 -35.59 -17.30 -36.54
C PHE A 459 -34.53 -17.67 -35.49
N PRO A 460 -34.92 -18.31 -34.37
CA PRO A 460 -33.97 -18.84 -33.40
C PRO A 460 -33.26 -20.08 -33.98
N ILE A 461 -31.95 -20.18 -33.77
CA ILE A 461 -31.11 -21.28 -34.27
C ILE A 461 -30.85 -22.25 -33.12
N LEU A 462 -31.28 -23.51 -33.25
CA LEU A 462 -30.96 -24.55 -32.27
C LEU A 462 -29.47 -24.90 -32.38
N LEU A 463 -28.75 -24.81 -31.26
CA LEU A 463 -27.32 -25.11 -31.21
C LEU A 463 -27.02 -26.50 -30.63
N TYR A 464 -27.69 -26.83 -29.52
CA TYR A 464 -27.46 -28.06 -28.77
C TYR A 464 -28.71 -28.44 -28.00
N GLN A 465 -28.87 -29.74 -27.72
CA GLN A 465 -29.97 -30.28 -26.93
C GLN A 465 -29.41 -31.19 -25.83
N SER A 466 -29.60 -30.79 -24.57
CA SER A 466 -29.40 -31.66 -23.41
C SER A 466 -30.67 -32.46 -23.11
N SER A 467 -30.52 -33.58 -22.41
CA SER A 467 -31.63 -34.38 -21.90
C SER A 467 -32.32 -33.75 -20.68
N GLN A 468 -31.66 -32.82 -20.00
CA GLN A 468 -32.13 -32.17 -18.77
C GLN A 468 -32.28 -30.66 -18.93
N SER A 469 -33.05 -30.03 -18.02
CA SER A 469 -33.26 -28.58 -17.97
C SER A 469 -31.93 -27.83 -17.88
N ILE A 470 -31.77 -26.75 -18.65
CA ILE A 470 -30.52 -25.98 -18.65
C ILE A 470 -30.45 -25.04 -17.44
N ARG A 471 -29.31 -25.07 -16.74
CA ARG A 471 -29.02 -24.20 -15.59
C ARG A 471 -28.23 -22.97 -15.99
N CYS A 472 -27.12 -23.14 -16.72
CA CYS A 472 -26.31 -22.03 -17.22
C CYS A 472 -25.62 -22.37 -18.54
N ILE A 473 -25.27 -21.32 -19.29
CA ILE A 473 -24.68 -21.42 -20.61
C ILE A 473 -23.64 -20.33 -20.77
N ASP A 474 -22.55 -20.67 -21.46
CA ASP A 474 -21.64 -19.70 -22.03
C ASP A 474 -21.14 -20.15 -23.40
N VAL A 475 -20.49 -19.23 -24.11
CA VAL A 475 -19.86 -19.51 -25.40
C VAL A 475 -18.46 -18.93 -25.42
N SER A 476 -17.58 -19.57 -26.16
CA SER A 476 -16.20 -19.15 -26.34
C SER A 476 -16.08 -17.81 -27.08
N MET A 477 -14.89 -17.22 -27.05
CA MET A 477 -14.58 -15.88 -27.58
C MET A 477 -14.91 -15.72 -29.06
N GLU A 478 -14.49 -16.67 -29.89
CA GLU A 478 -14.78 -16.75 -31.34
C GLU A 478 -16.16 -17.32 -31.63
N LYS A 479 -16.88 -17.74 -30.58
CA LYS A 479 -18.23 -18.31 -30.64
C LYS A 479 -18.28 -19.64 -31.40
N THR A 480 -17.20 -20.41 -31.36
CA THR A 480 -17.09 -21.73 -31.99
C THR A 480 -17.46 -22.88 -31.05
N LYS A 481 -17.40 -22.65 -29.73
CA LYS A 481 -17.68 -23.66 -28.69
C LYS A 481 -18.72 -23.17 -27.68
N LEU A 482 -19.67 -24.04 -27.37
CA LEU A 482 -20.65 -23.88 -26.29
C LEU A 482 -20.13 -24.57 -25.03
N VAL A 483 -20.39 -23.99 -23.87
CA VAL A 483 -20.32 -24.73 -22.61
C VAL A 483 -21.63 -24.55 -21.86
N ALA A 484 -22.20 -25.66 -21.36
CA ALA A 484 -23.48 -25.64 -20.69
C ALA A 484 -23.46 -26.57 -19.47
N VAL A 485 -24.18 -26.16 -18.41
CA VAL A 485 -24.47 -27.01 -17.26
C VAL A 485 -25.97 -27.22 -17.19
N ASP A 486 -26.38 -28.47 -17.01
CA ASP A 486 -27.77 -28.84 -16.81
C ASP A 486 -28.15 -28.98 -15.33
N GLU A 487 -29.43 -29.21 -15.04
CA GLU A 487 -29.92 -29.36 -13.67
C GLU A 487 -29.43 -30.62 -12.97
N SER A 488 -28.95 -31.64 -13.70
CA SER A 488 -28.31 -32.82 -13.12
C SER A 488 -26.89 -32.55 -12.61
N GLY A 489 -26.32 -31.39 -12.95
CA GLY A 489 -24.95 -31.04 -12.62
C GLY A 489 -23.94 -31.51 -13.68
N THR A 490 -24.39 -31.91 -14.87
CA THR A 490 -23.48 -32.29 -15.94
C THR A 490 -23.01 -31.04 -16.67
N CYS A 491 -21.70 -30.80 -16.70
CA CYS A 491 -21.05 -29.74 -17.48
C CYS A 491 -20.58 -30.31 -18.83
N VAL A 492 -21.05 -29.74 -19.94
CA VAL A 492 -20.74 -30.19 -21.30
C VAL A 492 -20.11 -29.07 -22.11
N GLY A 493 -18.98 -29.34 -22.75
CA GLY A 493 -18.40 -28.50 -23.80
C GLY A 493 -18.70 -29.07 -25.19
N TYR A 494 -19.27 -28.28 -26.09
CA TYR A 494 -19.69 -28.70 -27.43
C TYR A 494 -19.13 -27.78 -28.51
N ASP A 495 -18.52 -28.34 -29.56
CA ASP A 495 -17.93 -27.59 -30.67
C ASP A 495 -18.90 -27.53 -31.85
N PHE A 496 -19.28 -26.32 -32.29
CA PHE A 496 -20.23 -26.15 -33.41
C PHE A 496 -19.62 -26.45 -34.78
N VAL A 497 -18.31 -26.26 -34.92
CA VAL A 497 -17.59 -26.44 -36.18
C VAL A 497 -17.43 -27.93 -36.44
N LYS A 498 -16.98 -28.68 -35.43
CA LYS A 498 -16.81 -30.13 -35.50
C LYS A 498 -18.08 -30.92 -35.24
N LYS A 499 -19.09 -30.29 -34.63
CA LYS A 499 -20.36 -30.91 -34.20
C LYS A 499 -20.16 -32.09 -33.25
N GLU A 500 -19.20 -31.96 -32.33
CA GLU A 500 -18.84 -33.00 -31.37
C GLU A 500 -18.80 -32.44 -29.94
N ILE A 501 -18.97 -33.33 -28.96
CA ILE A 501 -18.77 -33.01 -27.55
C ILE A 501 -17.26 -33.03 -27.27
N VAL A 502 -16.71 -31.91 -26.85
CA VAL A 502 -15.29 -31.74 -26.51
C VAL A 502 -14.97 -32.37 -25.16
N PHE A 503 -15.83 -32.15 -24.16
CA PHE A 503 -15.68 -32.73 -22.82
C PHE A 503 -17.02 -32.81 -22.08
N GLN A 504 -17.06 -33.67 -21.06
CA GLN A 504 -18.18 -33.81 -20.15
C GLN A 504 -17.66 -34.06 -18.73
N GLU A 505 -18.07 -33.24 -17.76
CA GLU A 505 -17.64 -33.31 -16.36
C GLU A 505 -18.85 -33.36 -15.42
N PRO A 506 -18.82 -34.17 -14.35
CA PRO A 506 -19.88 -34.20 -13.34
C PRO A 506 -19.78 -33.03 -12.34
N ASP A 507 -20.80 -32.89 -11.49
CA ASP A 507 -20.85 -31.96 -10.34
C ASP A 507 -20.67 -30.46 -10.64
N GLY A 508 -21.04 -30.02 -11.85
CA GLY A 508 -21.08 -28.63 -12.26
C GLY A 508 -22.27 -27.83 -11.69
N PHE A 509 -21.99 -26.62 -11.20
CA PHE A 509 -22.99 -25.66 -10.71
C PHE A 509 -23.11 -24.45 -11.63
N SER A 510 -21.99 -23.83 -12.00
CA SER A 510 -21.94 -22.83 -13.06
C SER A 510 -20.74 -23.02 -13.97
N VAL A 511 -20.79 -22.42 -15.17
CA VAL A 511 -19.71 -22.48 -16.15
C VAL A 511 -19.60 -21.19 -16.91
N VAL A 512 -18.36 -20.82 -17.25
CA VAL A 512 -18.03 -19.66 -18.07
C VAL A 512 -16.84 -19.94 -18.99
N CYS A 513 -16.82 -19.27 -20.13
CA CYS A 513 -15.68 -19.26 -21.04
C CYS A 513 -14.79 -18.04 -20.77
N ASN A 514 -13.50 -18.17 -21.07
CA ASN A 514 -12.60 -17.02 -20.98
C ASN A 514 -12.91 -15.99 -22.07
N SER A 515 -12.92 -14.71 -21.69
CA SER A 515 -13.21 -13.60 -22.62
C SER A 515 -12.05 -13.25 -23.55
N LYS A 516 -10.83 -13.75 -23.30
CA LYS A 516 -9.60 -13.45 -24.05
C LYS A 516 -8.94 -14.67 -24.69
N SER A 517 -9.39 -15.88 -24.38
CA SER A 517 -8.82 -17.12 -24.92
C SER A 517 -9.93 -18.10 -25.26
N GLU A 518 -9.85 -18.70 -26.44
CA GLU A 518 -10.90 -19.56 -26.99
C GLU A 518 -11.02 -20.90 -26.25
N ASN A 519 -9.90 -21.40 -25.74
CA ASN A 519 -9.76 -22.79 -25.29
C ASN A 519 -9.76 -22.95 -23.77
N LEU A 520 -10.05 -21.88 -23.03
CA LEU A 520 -9.97 -21.85 -21.58
C LEU A 520 -11.36 -21.68 -20.96
N PHE A 521 -11.74 -22.61 -20.11
CA PHE A 521 -13.06 -22.71 -19.49
C PHE A 521 -12.94 -22.82 -17.98
N CYS A 522 -13.96 -22.35 -17.26
CA CYS A 522 -14.02 -22.44 -15.81
C CYS A 522 -15.41 -22.87 -15.38
N TYR A 523 -15.50 -23.93 -14.58
CA TYR A 523 -16.75 -24.38 -13.98
C TYR A 523 -16.62 -24.51 -12.46
N SER A 524 -17.69 -24.27 -11.72
CA SER A 524 -17.70 -24.46 -10.27
C SER A 524 -18.45 -25.71 -9.86
N SER A 525 -18.03 -26.27 -8.73
CA SER A 525 -18.76 -27.26 -7.94
C SER A 525 -19.26 -26.63 -6.64
N ASN A 526 -19.85 -27.42 -5.74
CA ASN A 526 -20.24 -26.95 -4.41
C ASN A 526 -19.07 -26.39 -3.58
N ASP A 527 -17.88 -26.99 -3.71
CA ASP A 527 -16.76 -26.73 -2.81
C ASP A 527 -15.50 -26.19 -3.50
N ALA A 528 -15.37 -26.36 -4.81
CA ALA A 528 -14.19 -25.99 -5.59
C ALA A 528 -14.55 -25.42 -6.96
N ILE A 529 -13.59 -24.70 -7.55
CA ILE A 529 -13.64 -24.20 -8.92
C ILE A 529 -12.62 -24.93 -9.76
N TYR A 530 -12.99 -25.30 -10.97
CA TYR A 530 -12.18 -26.07 -11.91
C TYR A 530 -11.90 -25.25 -13.15
N VAL A 531 -10.61 -25.11 -13.49
CA VAL A 531 -10.15 -24.46 -14.72
C VAL A 531 -9.66 -25.53 -15.69
N LYS A 532 -10.24 -25.56 -16.88
CA LYS A 532 -9.98 -26.57 -17.91
C LYS A 532 -9.53 -25.91 -19.20
N THR A 533 -8.51 -26.50 -19.82
CA THR A 533 -8.04 -26.12 -21.16
C THR A 533 -8.37 -27.23 -22.14
N CYS A 534 -9.06 -26.91 -23.25
CA CYS A 534 -9.48 -27.90 -24.25
C CYS A 534 -10.17 -29.13 -23.59
N ASN A 535 -9.73 -30.33 -23.95
CA ASN A 535 -10.17 -31.60 -23.35
C ASN A 535 -9.15 -32.15 -22.32
N PHE A 536 -8.25 -31.31 -21.81
CA PHE A 536 -7.26 -31.75 -20.82
C PHE A 536 -7.85 -31.84 -19.42
N THR A 537 -7.09 -32.43 -18.49
CA THR A 537 -7.50 -32.54 -17.09
C THR A 537 -7.66 -31.15 -16.47
N ALA A 538 -8.78 -30.93 -15.78
CA ALA A 538 -9.05 -29.67 -15.10
C ALA A 538 -8.24 -29.57 -13.80
N PHE A 539 -7.80 -28.35 -13.46
CA PHE A 539 -7.14 -28.05 -12.19
C PHE A 539 -8.13 -27.36 -11.24
N SER A 540 -8.13 -27.78 -9.98
CA SER A 540 -9.09 -27.31 -8.97
C SER A 540 -8.49 -26.32 -7.99
N GLU A 541 -9.23 -25.26 -7.68
CA GLU A 541 -8.96 -24.31 -6.61
C GLU A 541 -10.06 -24.41 -5.54
N PRO A 542 -9.72 -24.51 -4.24
CA PRO A 542 -10.72 -24.67 -3.17
C PRO A 542 -11.44 -23.34 -2.89
N MET A 543 -12.56 -23.13 -3.59
CA MET A 543 -13.44 -21.99 -3.37
C MET A 543 -14.89 -22.32 -3.69
N LYS A 544 -15.79 -21.88 -2.81
CA LYS A 544 -17.24 -22.02 -2.99
C LYS A 544 -17.83 -20.82 -3.71
N GLY A 545 -18.77 -21.06 -4.62
CA GLY A 545 -19.56 -20.01 -5.24
C GLY A 545 -19.91 -20.29 -6.70
N PHE A 546 -20.69 -19.39 -7.29
CA PHE A 546 -21.00 -19.42 -8.71
C PHE A 546 -19.95 -18.62 -9.46
N VAL A 547 -19.23 -19.27 -10.36
CA VAL A 547 -18.39 -18.56 -11.32
C VAL A 547 -19.32 -17.80 -12.29
N CYS A 548 -19.16 -16.48 -12.34
CA CYS A 548 -19.98 -15.56 -13.12
C CYS A 548 -19.25 -15.02 -14.36
N GLY A 549 -17.92 -14.93 -14.32
CA GLY A 549 -17.13 -14.47 -15.46
C GLY A 549 -15.67 -14.89 -15.38
N PHE A 550 -15.00 -14.86 -16.53
CA PHE A 550 -13.60 -15.24 -16.67
C PHE A 550 -12.93 -14.37 -17.73
N ASN A 551 -11.93 -13.59 -17.32
CA ASN A 551 -11.28 -12.61 -18.18
C ASN A 551 -9.75 -12.65 -17.99
N GLY A 552 -9.04 -13.19 -18.97
CA GLY A 552 -7.59 -13.42 -18.87
C GLY A 552 -7.28 -14.39 -17.73
N ARG A 553 -6.42 -14.02 -16.78
CA ARG A 553 -6.14 -14.83 -15.58
C ARG A 553 -7.11 -14.63 -14.42
N ALA A 554 -8.11 -13.75 -14.56
CA ALA A 554 -9.02 -13.38 -13.47
C ALA A 554 -10.38 -14.08 -13.60
N ILE A 555 -10.78 -14.81 -12.56
CA ILE A 555 -12.10 -15.44 -12.43
C ILE A 555 -12.93 -14.64 -11.45
N PHE A 556 -14.18 -14.37 -11.81
CA PHE A 556 -15.14 -13.65 -10.98
C PHE A 556 -16.17 -14.61 -10.41
N VAL A 557 -16.22 -14.68 -9.08
CA VAL A 557 -17.00 -15.66 -8.34
C VAL A 557 -17.94 -14.95 -7.39
N LEU A 558 -19.22 -15.28 -7.49
CA LEU A 558 -20.25 -14.80 -6.59
C LEU A 558 -20.48 -15.87 -5.49
N CYS A 559 -20.08 -15.53 -4.28
CA CYS A 559 -20.36 -16.35 -3.09
C CYS A 559 -21.37 -15.61 -2.21
N GLN A 560 -22.58 -16.16 -2.10
CA GLN A 560 -23.72 -15.52 -1.45
C GLN A 560 -24.06 -14.14 -2.07
N TYR A 561 -23.57 -13.06 -1.46
CA TYR A 561 -23.81 -11.67 -1.87
C TYR A 561 -22.51 -10.95 -2.29
N ILE A 562 -21.36 -11.60 -2.18
CA ILE A 562 -20.04 -10.99 -2.37
C ILE A 562 -19.44 -11.45 -3.70
N MET A 563 -19.05 -10.48 -4.54
CA MET A 563 -18.27 -10.73 -5.75
C MET A 563 -16.79 -10.74 -5.41
N SER A 564 -16.09 -11.82 -5.75
CA SER A 564 -14.65 -11.98 -5.52
C SER A 564 -13.91 -12.19 -6.83
N LYS A 565 -12.74 -11.58 -6.96
CA LYS A 565 -11.80 -11.79 -8.07
C LYS A 565 -10.69 -12.74 -7.61
N ILE A 566 -10.54 -13.86 -8.32
CA ILE A 566 -9.46 -14.83 -8.13
C ILE A 566 -8.49 -14.71 -9.30
N GLU A 567 -7.19 -14.65 -9.04
CA GLU A 567 -6.18 -14.77 -10.08
C GLU A 567 -5.62 -16.19 -10.09
N ILE A 568 -5.63 -16.83 -11.26
CA ILE A 568 -5.15 -18.22 -11.43
C ILE A 568 -3.76 -18.26 -12.05
N ALA A 569 -2.97 -19.26 -11.67
CA ALA A 569 -1.70 -19.60 -12.32
C ALA A 569 -1.97 -20.47 -13.56
N LEU A 570 -1.47 -20.04 -14.72
CA LEU A 570 -1.70 -20.72 -16.01
C LEU A 570 -0.58 -21.69 -16.41
N THR A 571 0.49 -21.81 -15.61
CA THR A 571 1.67 -22.63 -15.91
C THR A 571 1.35 -24.09 -16.22
N ASN A 572 0.51 -24.73 -15.41
CA ASN A 572 0.16 -26.15 -15.62
C ASN A 572 -0.63 -26.36 -16.93
N HIS A 573 -1.54 -25.44 -17.25
CA HIS A 573 -2.31 -25.47 -18.50
C HIS A 573 -1.42 -25.22 -19.72
N LEU A 574 -0.40 -24.37 -19.58
CA LEU A 574 0.59 -24.12 -20.62
C LEU A 574 1.39 -25.40 -20.93
N TYR A 575 1.91 -26.09 -19.93
CA TYR A 575 2.67 -27.33 -20.13
C TYR A 575 1.84 -28.42 -20.81
N GLN A 576 0.54 -28.53 -20.49
CA GLN A 576 -0.35 -29.46 -21.20
C GLN A 576 -0.41 -29.17 -22.71
N LEU A 577 -0.43 -27.90 -23.13
CA LEU A 577 -0.46 -27.51 -24.53
C LEU A 577 0.87 -27.77 -25.24
N ILE A 578 1.98 -27.47 -24.55
CA ILE A 578 3.34 -27.71 -25.04
C ILE A 578 3.58 -29.20 -25.28
N HIS A 579 3.21 -30.06 -24.33
CA HIS A 579 3.37 -31.52 -24.47
C HIS A 579 2.61 -32.13 -25.66
N VAL A 580 1.51 -31.51 -26.08
CA VAL A 580 0.72 -31.95 -27.25
C VAL A 580 1.21 -31.31 -28.55
N GLY A 581 2.15 -30.37 -28.48
CA GLY A 581 2.71 -29.66 -29.63
C GLY A 581 1.79 -28.55 -30.17
N ARG A 582 0.84 -28.04 -29.39
CA ARG A 582 -0.05 -26.94 -29.78
C ARG A 582 0.53 -25.58 -29.37
N PHE A 583 1.62 -25.19 -30.04
CA PHE A 583 2.41 -24.01 -29.67
C PHE A 583 1.69 -22.68 -29.86
N GLU A 584 0.82 -22.54 -30.87
CA GLU A 584 0.02 -21.31 -31.08
C GLU A 584 -0.92 -21.06 -29.89
N ASP A 585 -1.70 -22.08 -29.50
CA ASP A 585 -2.56 -22.03 -28.31
C ASP A 585 -1.76 -21.75 -27.03
N ALA A 586 -0.58 -22.37 -26.90
CA ALA A 586 0.30 -22.18 -25.75
C ALA A 586 0.80 -20.72 -25.69
N PHE A 587 1.14 -20.13 -26.83
CA PHE A 587 1.52 -18.73 -26.95
C PHE A 587 0.39 -17.78 -26.57
N GLU A 588 -0.83 -18.02 -27.07
CA GLU A 588 -2.02 -17.24 -26.69
C GLU A 588 -2.29 -17.30 -25.18
N MET A 589 -2.12 -18.47 -24.57
CA MET A 589 -2.25 -18.64 -23.13
C MET A 589 -1.16 -17.90 -22.36
N ALA A 590 0.10 -17.99 -22.83
CA ALA A 590 1.23 -17.31 -22.22
C ALA A 590 1.04 -15.78 -22.21
N ILE A 591 0.42 -15.20 -23.25
CA ILE A 591 0.09 -13.76 -23.33
C ILE A 591 -0.83 -13.33 -22.17
N LEU A 592 -1.73 -14.19 -21.70
CA LEU A 592 -2.64 -13.87 -20.59
C LEU A 592 -1.90 -13.62 -19.27
N GLY A 593 -0.69 -14.17 -19.14
CA GLY A 593 0.22 -13.95 -18.02
C GLY A 593 0.75 -15.24 -17.42
N VAL A 594 1.97 -15.61 -17.81
CA VAL A 594 2.80 -16.68 -17.23
C VAL A 594 4.17 -16.11 -16.82
N PRO A 595 4.89 -16.73 -15.87
CA PRO A 595 6.23 -16.29 -15.47
C PRO A 595 7.23 -16.35 -16.64
N GLU A 596 8.31 -15.58 -16.55
CA GLU A 596 9.35 -15.50 -17.59
C GLU A 596 10.03 -16.86 -17.86
N SER A 597 10.16 -17.72 -16.84
CA SER A 597 10.69 -19.09 -16.98
C SER A 597 9.85 -19.92 -17.97
N ASP A 598 8.54 -19.75 -17.96
CA ASP A 598 7.63 -20.52 -18.81
C ASP A 598 7.68 -20.06 -20.27
N TRP A 599 7.99 -18.78 -20.50
CA TRP A 599 8.22 -18.25 -21.85
C TRP A 599 9.49 -18.84 -22.49
N ILE A 600 10.54 -19.07 -21.70
CA ILE A 600 11.77 -19.71 -22.15
C ILE A 600 11.47 -21.16 -22.59
N ILE A 601 10.73 -21.92 -21.76
CA ILE A 601 10.34 -23.31 -22.08
C ILE A 601 9.50 -23.35 -23.35
N LEU A 602 8.48 -22.49 -23.48
CA LEU A 602 7.67 -22.40 -24.69
C LEU A 602 8.52 -22.09 -25.93
N GLY A 603 9.47 -21.16 -25.81
CA GLY A 603 10.35 -20.76 -26.90
C GLY A 603 11.27 -21.89 -27.37
N HIS A 604 11.86 -22.65 -26.44
CA HIS A 604 12.72 -23.79 -26.74
C HIS A 604 11.96 -24.96 -27.37
N ASP A 605 10.87 -25.41 -26.76
CA ASP A 605 10.09 -26.56 -27.27
C ASP A 605 9.46 -26.24 -28.65
N ALA A 606 9.07 -24.98 -28.88
CA ALA A 606 8.61 -24.52 -30.19
C ALA A 606 9.76 -24.53 -31.22
N MET A 607 10.98 -24.16 -30.83
CA MET A 607 12.16 -24.22 -31.70
C MET A 607 12.55 -25.65 -32.05
N GLU A 608 12.55 -26.58 -31.08
CA GLU A 608 12.78 -28.02 -31.31
C GLU A 608 11.76 -28.62 -32.27
N SER A 609 10.52 -28.15 -32.22
CA SER A 609 9.43 -28.57 -33.10
C SER A 609 9.39 -27.81 -34.44
N TYR A 610 10.40 -26.98 -34.73
CA TYR A 610 10.50 -26.14 -35.93
C TYR A 610 9.36 -25.11 -36.11
N ASN A 611 8.66 -24.75 -35.02
CA ASN A 611 7.70 -23.66 -35.00
C ASN A 611 8.40 -22.33 -34.66
N PHE A 612 9.16 -21.82 -35.64
CA PHE A 612 9.98 -20.62 -35.48
C PHE A 612 9.18 -19.34 -35.25
N GLU A 613 7.93 -19.26 -35.72
CA GLU A 613 7.09 -18.08 -35.53
C GLU A 613 6.75 -17.88 -34.05
N VAL A 614 6.29 -18.93 -33.38
CA VAL A 614 6.00 -18.90 -31.93
C VAL A 614 7.29 -18.68 -31.13
N ALA A 615 8.37 -19.37 -31.48
CA ALA A 615 9.66 -19.21 -30.81
C ALA A 615 10.17 -17.76 -30.90
N LYS A 616 10.14 -17.15 -32.10
CA LYS A 616 10.50 -15.73 -32.31
C LYS A 616 9.66 -14.81 -31.45
N ASN A 617 8.35 -14.99 -31.44
CA ASN A 617 7.46 -14.13 -30.69
C ASN A 617 7.68 -14.27 -29.17
N ALA A 618 7.98 -15.48 -28.68
CA ALA A 618 8.32 -15.74 -27.27
C ALA A 618 9.63 -15.04 -26.88
N PHE A 619 10.72 -15.26 -27.64
CA PHE A 619 12.02 -14.66 -27.34
C PHE A 619 12.07 -13.14 -27.58
N ALA A 620 11.31 -12.62 -28.56
CA ALA A 620 11.16 -11.18 -28.78
C ALA A 620 10.50 -10.49 -27.59
N ARG A 621 9.51 -11.15 -26.96
CA ARG A 621 8.89 -10.66 -25.72
C ARG A 621 9.89 -10.62 -24.56
N LEU A 622 10.71 -11.66 -24.42
CA LEU A 622 11.78 -11.75 -23.43
C LEU A 622 12.98 -10.84 -23.71
N ARG A 623 13.07 -10.28 -24.94
CA ARG A 623 14.24 -9.56 -25.45
C ARG A 623 15.52 -10.41 -25.45
N ASP A 624 15.37 -11.71 -25.67
CA ASP A 624 16.51 -12.61 -25.83
C ASP A 624 17.01 -12.59 -27.28
N TYR A 625 17.90 -11.64 -27.55
CA TYR A 625 18.48 -11.45 -28.88
C TYR A 625 19.28 -12.65 -29.37
N LYS A 626 19.84 -13.46 -28.47
CA LYS A 626 20.72 -14.57 -28.86
C LYS A 626 19.90 -15.73 -29.43
N SER A 627 18.79 -16.09 -28.78
CA SER A 627 17.84 -17.08 -29.29
C SER A 627 17.18 -16.63 -30.60
N LEU A 628 16.93 -15.32 -30.77
CA LEU A 628 16.43 -14.77 -32.03
C LEU A 628 17.44 -14.86 -33.18
N LEU A 629 18.72 -14.61 -32.91
CA LEU A 629 19.80 -14.77 -33.88
C LEU A 629 19.93 -16.23 -34.30
N LEU A 630 19.89 -17.16 -33.34
CA LEU A 630 19.92 -18.59 -33.61
C LEU A 630 18.75 -19.02 -34.52
N ILE A 631 17.53 -18.56 -34.25
CA ILE A 631 16.39 -18.86 -35.12
C ILE A 631 16.62 -18.32 -36.54
N HIS A 632 17.17 -17.11 -36.68
CA HIS A 632 17.46 -16.53 -37.99
C HIS A 632 18.50 -17.35 -38.76
N GLU A 633 19.55 -17.81 -38.09
CA GLU A 633 20.57 -18.70 -38.67
C GLU A 633 19.96 -20.06 -39.07
N MET A 634 19.13 -20.66 -38.21
CA MET A 634 18.42 -21.91 -38.51
C MET A 634 17.51 -21.78 -39.74
N GLU A 635 16.78 -20.67 -39.87
CA GLU A 635 15.95 -20.39 -41.04
C GLU A 635 16.78 -20.23 -42.32
N GLN A 636 17.88 -19.47 -42.27
CA GLN A 636 18.80 -19.35 -43.41
C GLN A 636 19.35 -20.72 -43.83
N MET A 637 19.74 -21.56 -42.87
CA MET A 637 20.24 -22.91 -43.16
C MET A 637 19.17 -23.80 -43.82
N ILE A 638 17.90 -23.69 -43.41
CA ILE A 638 16.78 -24.37 -44.06
C ILE A 638 16.55 -23.86 -45.49
N GLU A 639 16.66 -22.54 -45.71
CA GLU A 639 16.53 -21.92 -47.04
C GLU A 639 17.67 -22.34 -47.99
N MET A 640 18.88 -22.52 -47.46
CA MET A 640 20.04 -23.04 -48.20
C MET A 640 19.95 -24.54 -48.50
N GLY A 641 18.87 -25.22 -48.10
CA GLY A 641 18.63 -26.63 -48.39
C GLY A 641 19.38 -27.60 -47.49
N GLN A 642 19.90 -27.13 -46.34
CA GLN A 642 20.51 -28.02 -45.36
C GLN A 642 19.47 -28.93 -44.69
N ASN A 643 19.92 -30.08 -44.20
CA ASN A 643 19.03 -31.07 -43.61
C ASN A 643 18.42 -30.56 -42.30
N LYS A 644 17.09 -30.42 -42.26
CA LYS A 644 16.33 -29.94 -41.08
C LYS A 644 16.74 -30.63 -39.77
N LYS A 645 17.01 -31.94 -39.81
CA LYS A 645 17.41 -32.69 -38.62
C LYS A 645 18.85 -32.43 -38.18
N GLY A 646 19.74 -32.11 -39.12
CA GLY A 646 21.11 -31.66 -38.82
C GLY A 646 21.15 -30.31 -38.10
N ILE A 647 20.16 -29.46 -38.38
CA ILE A 647 20.06 -28.11 -37.80
C ILE A 647 19.68 -28.14 -36.31
N LEU A 648 19.05 -29.22 -35.82
CA LEU A 648 18.84 -29.45 -34.38
C LEU A 648 20.17 -29.52 -33.61
N GLY A 649 21.27 -29.90 -34.27
CA GLY A 649 22.60 -29.89 -33.64
C GLY A 649 23.01 -28.51 -33.14
N PHE A 650 22.64 -27.43 -33.85
CA PHE A 650 22.90 -26.06 -33.39
C PHE A 650 22.06 -25.68 -32.17
N LEU A 651 20.83 -26.18 -32.09
CA LEU A 651 19.97 -25.98 -30.93
C LEU A 651 20.53 -26.69 -29.69
N TYR A 652 20.95 -27.95 -29.83
CA TYR A 652 21.61 -28.69 -28.74
C TYR A 652 22.95 -28.06 -28.35
N ALA A 653 23.73 -27.54 -29.30
CA ALA A 653 24.94 -26.81 -28.99
C ALA A 653 24.62 -25.53 -28.19
N TYR A 654 23.58 -24.81 -28.59
CA TYR A 654 23.16 -23.59 -27.90
C TYR A 654 22.63 -23.85 -26.48
N SER A 655 21.93 -24.98 -26.27
CA SER A 655 21.44 -25.40 -24.94
C SER A 655 22.52 -25.99 -24.03
N GLY A 656 23.72 -26.25 -24.56
CA GLY A 656 24.84 -26.85 -23.84
C GLY A 656 24.98 -28.38 -23.96
N ASN A 657 24.14 -29.04 -24.76
CA ASN A 657 24.17 -30.48 -25.02
C ASN A 657 25.12 -30.83 -26.19
N PHE A 658 26.41 -30.58 -26.03
CA PHE A 658 27.39 -30.68 -27.12
C PHE A 658 27.62 -32.09 -27.66
N ALA A 659 27.43 -33.14 -26.85
CA ALA A 659 27.58 -34.53 -27.28
C ALA A 659 26.47 -34.94 -28.26
N GLU A 660 25.22 -34.60 -27.95
CA GLU A 660 24.07 -34.85 -28.81
C GLU A 660 24.18 -34.04 -30.11
N ALA A 661 24.61 -32.78 -30.01
CA ALA A 661 24.91 -31.93 -31.17
C ALA A 661 25.93 -32.57 -32.12
N ALA A 662 27.06 -33.09 -31.60
CA ALA A 662 28.09 -33.72 -32.42
C ALA A 662 27.62 -35.01 -33.11
N THR A 663 26.80 -35.82 -32.45
CA THR A 663 26.22 -37.03 -33.07
C THR A 663 25.30 -36.67 -34.23
N VAL A 664 24.45 -35.64 -34.04
CA VAL A 664 23.59 -35.10 -35.09
C VAL A 664 24.44 -34.55 -36.24
N PHE A 665 25.50 -33.79 -35.97
CA PHE A 665 26.39 -33.28 -37.02
C PHE A 665 27.08 -34.41 -37.81
N GLN A 666 27.45 -35.52 -37.16
CA GLN A 666 28.06 -36.68 -37.82
C GLN A 666 27.10 -37.44 -38.73
N GLU A 667 25.90 -37.75 -38.25
CA GLU A 667 24.88 -38.49 -39.00
C GLU A 667 24.52 -37.80 -40.33
N TYR A 668 24.69 -36.48 -40.38
CA TYR A 668 24.41 -35.65 -41.55
C TYR A 668 25.66 -35.08 -42.25
N GLY A 669 26.87 -35.56 -41.90
CA GLY A 669 28.11 -35.28 -42.64
C GLY A 669 28.74 -33.90 -42.43
N MET A 670 28.47 -33.23 -41.31
CA MET A 670 28.99 -31.90 -40.95
C MET A 670 30.13 -31.99 -39.92
N GLU A 671 31.18 -32.77 -40.22
CA GLU A 671 32.26 -33.07 -39.26
C GLU A 671 33.16 -31.85 -38.92
N GLU A 672 33.34 -30.91 -39.85
CA GLU A 672 34.06 -29.65 -39.59
C GLU A 672 33.35 -28.79 -38.54
N MET A 673 32.01 -28.74 -38.56
CA MET A 673 31.21 -27.99 -37.58
C MET A 673 31.31 -28.59 -36.18
N ALA A 674 31.39 -29.92 -36.07
CA ALA A 674 31.63 -30.60 -34.79
C ALA A 674 33.05 -30.33 -34.26
N LEU A 675 34.04 -30.29 -35.16
CA LEU A 675 35.43 -29.96 -34.81
C LEU A 675 35.56 -28.52 -34.32
N ASP A 676 35.00 -27.57 -35.07
CA ASP A 676 35.00 -26.15 -34.71
C ASP A 676 34.25 -25.95 -33.39
N MET A 677 33.06 -26.55 -33.23
CA MET A 677 32.31 -26.53 -31.97
C MET A 677 33.14 -27.04 -30.80
N PHE A 678 33.75 -28.23 -30.89
CA PHE A 678 34.56 -28.76 -29.79
C PHE A 678 35.87 -27.99 -29.59
N SER A 679 36.48 -27.43 -30.64
CA SER A 679 37.67 -26.60 -30.46
C SER A 679 37.35 -25.27 -29.79
N ASP A 680 36.25 -24.62 -30.16
CA ASP A 680 35.79 -23.35 -29.60
C ASP A 680 35.35 -23.52 -28.13
N LEU A 681 34.68 -24.64 -27.84
CA LEU A 681 34.29 -25.04 -26.47
C LEU A 681 35.42 -25.68 -25.68
N ARG A 682 36.58 -25.85 -26.30
CA ARG A 682 37.81 -26.35 -25.67
C ARG A 682 37.78 -27.82 -25.23
N MET A 683 36.93 -28.63 -25.85
CA MET A 683 36.76 -30.06 -25.59
C MET A 683 37.68 -30.91 -26.47
N PHE A 684 39.00 -30.68 -26.39
CA PHE A 684 39.99 -31.27 -27.30
C PHE A 684 40.13 -32.79 -27.21
N ASP A 685 39.81 -33.38 -26.06
CA ASP A 685 39.86 -34.84 -25.88
C ASP A 685 38.72 -35.51 -26.63
N LEU A 686 37.50 -34.97 -26.54
CA LEU A 686 36.34 -35.42 -27.31
C LEU A 686 36.54 -35.13 -28.81
N ALA A 687 37.14 -34.00 -29.17
CA ALA A 687 37.54 -33.72 -30.56
C ALA A 687 38.55 -34.76 -31.09
N GLN A 688 39.53 -35.17 -30.26
CA GLN A 688 40.55 -36.14 -30.64
C GLN A 688 40.01 -37.58 -30.72
N GLU A 689 39.07 -37.97 -29.85
CA GLU A 689 38.34 -39.24 -29.94
C GLU A 689 37.48 -39.32 -31.21
N PHE A 690 36.81 -38.22 -31.53
CA PHE A 690 35.96 -38.08 -32.72
C PHE A 690 36.76 -38.08 -34.06
N LEU A 691 38.00 -37.57 -34.07
CA LEU A 691 38.87 -37.39 -35.25
C LEU A 691 39.86 -38.52 -35.58
N SER A 692 39.92 -39.60 -34.81
CA SER A 692 40.88 -40.70 -34.99
C SER A 692 40.84 -41.42 -36.36
N LYS A 693 39.93 -41.01 -37.26
CA LYS A 693 39.77 -41.50 -38.65
C LYS A 693 40.04 -40.43 -39.74
N ALA A 694 40.55 -39.24 -39.42
CA ALA A 694 40.68 -38.06 -40.31
C ALA A 694 42.11 -37.79 -40.90
N THR A 695 42.26 -36.77 -41.75
CA THR A 695 43.45 -36.44 -42.58
C THR A 695 44.61 -35.72 -41.83
N PRO A 696 45.90 -35.89 -42.25
CA PRO A 696 47.08 -35.38 -41.51
C PRO A 696 47.24 -33.84 -41.50
N ASP A 697 46.64 -33.11 -42.43
CA ASP A 697 46.65 -31.64 -42.41
C ASP A 697 45.70 -31.08 -41.34
N LEU A 698 44.56 -31.75 -41.08
CA LEU A 698 43.70 -31.43 -39.95
C LEU A 698 44.42 -31.65 -38.61
N ASN A 699 45.37 -32.59 -38.51
CA ASN A 699 46.15 -32.82 -37.29
C ASN A 699 47.19 -31.72 -36.98
N LYS A 700 47.81 -31.10 -38.00
CA LYS A 700 48.69 -29.94 -37.80
C LYS A 700 47.88 -28.68 -37.44
N ALA A 701 46.71 -28.52 -38.04
CA ALA A 701 45.75 -27.47 -37.67
C ALA A 701 45.23 -27.67 -36.25
N LEU A 702 44.94 -28.91 -35.84
CA LEU A 702 44.60 -29.26 -34.46
C LEU A 702 45.75 -28.96 -33.50
N LEU A 703 47.02 -29.19 -33.87
CA LEU A 703 48.19 -28.88 -33.03
C LEU A 703 48.46 -27.39 -32.89
N ARG A 704 48.24 -26.60 -33.95
CA ARG A 704 48.30 -25.13 -33.87
C ARG A 704 47.14 -24.58 -33.07
N ARG A 705 45.91 -25.03 -33.32
CA ARG A 705 44.75 -24.68 -32.49
C ARG A 705 44.89 -25.21 -31.07
N LYS A 706 45.57 -26.33 -30.83
CA LYS A 706 45.95 -26.82 -29.48
C LYS A 706 47.07 -25.98 -28.87
N ALA A 707 47.98 -25.40 -29.65
CA ALA A 707 49.03 -24.50 -29.15
C ALA A 707 48.48 -23.11 -28.87
N GLU A 708 47.65 -22.56 -29.76
CA GLU A 708 46.83 -21.35 -29.55
C GLU A 708 45.87 -21.57 -28.38
N TRP A 709 45.22 -22.72 -28.30
CA TRP A 709 44.41 -23.08 -27.15
C TRP A 709 45.24 -23.29 -25.89
N ALA A 710 46.39 -23.96 -25.95
CA ALA A 710 47.26 -24.14 -24.79
C ALA A 710 47.78 -22.78 -24.30
N LYS A 711 47.97 -21.82 -25.21
CA LYS A 711 48.23 -20.40 -24.95
C LYS A 711 47.00 -19.71 -24.34
N GLU A 712 45.80 -19.95 -24.87
CA GLU A 712 44.52 -19.45 -24.33
C GLU A 712 44.04 -20.17 -23.05
N SER A 713 44.68 -21.29 -22.69
CA SER A 713 44.37 -22.15 -21.53
C SER A 713 45.40 -22.03 -20.44
N ASN A 714 46.38 -21.14 -20.59
CA ASN A 714 47.49 -21.00 -19.68
C ASN A 714 48.36 -22.25 -19.50
N ASN A 715 48.17 -23.33 -20.27
CA ASN A 715 49.21 -24.35 -20.42
C ASN A 715 50.22 -23.90 -21.45
N ASN A 716 50.69 -22.69 -21.19
CA ASN A 716 51.56 -21.94 -22.04
C ASN A 716 52.78 -22.81 -22.32
N ALA A 717 53.23 -23.64 -21.36
CA ALA A 717 54.53 -24.34 -21.36
C ALA A 717 54.53 -25.32 -22.52
N MET A 718 53.44 -26.09 -22.60
CA MET A 718 53.12 -26.90 -23.74
C MET A 718 52.92 -26.07 -25.00
N ALA A 719 52.25 -24.91 -24.97
CA ALA A 719 52.08 -24.06 -26.16
C ALA A 719 53.41 -23.59 -26.75
N ALA A 720 54.30 -23.01 -25.94
CA ALA A 720 55.60 -22.56 -26.41
C ALA A 720 56.53 -23.73 -26.69
N GLN A 721 56.43 -24.85 -25.98
CA GLN A 721 57.16 -26.07 -26.33
C GLN A 721 56.67 -26.58 -27.70
N MET A 722 55.36 -26.65 -27.93
CA MET A 722 54.73 -27.00 -29.21
C MET A 722 55.09 -26.00 -30.31
N LEU A 723 55.26 -24.70 -29.99
CA LEU A 723 55.68 -23.64 -30.91
C LEU A 723 57.19 -23.68 -31.22
N VAL A 724 58.03 -23.93 -30.20
CA VAL A 724 59.47 -24.17 -30.30
C VAL A 724 59.73 -25.45 -31.11
N ASP A 725 58.97 -26.51 -30.86
CA ASP A 725 58.99 -27.78 -31.59
C ASP A 725 58.45 -27.62 -33.02
N SER A 726 57.59 -26.61 -33.26
CA SER A 726 57.15 -26.19 -34.60
C SER A 726 58.14 -25.26 -35.33
N GLY A 727 59.13 -24.68 -34.62
CA GLY A 727 60.26 -23.92 -35.18
C GLY A 727 60.20 -22.38 -35.14
N ASP A 728 59.27 -21.77 -34.41
CA ASP A 728 59.05 -20.31 -34.41
C ASP A 728 59.60 -19.64 -33.12
N LEU A 729 60.80 -19.02 -33.16
CA LEU A 729 61.47 -18.44 -31.97
C LEU A 729 61.00 -17.03 -31.58
N GLU A 730 60.57 -16.23 -32.54
CA GLU A 730 59.96 -14.92 -32.28
C GLU A 730 58.55 -15.11 -31.73
N GLY A 731 57.77 -16.01 -32.35
CA GLY A 731 56.50 -16.49 -31.82
C GLY A 731 56.68 -17.15 -30.46
N ALA A 732 57.74 -17.93 -30.23
CA ALA A 732 58.03 -18.50 -28.93
C ALA A 732 58.46 -17.47 -27.90
N ILE A 733 59.33 -16.49 -28.20
CA ILE A 733 59.72 -15.43 -27.26
C ILE A 733 58.52 -14.53 -26.96
N ASN A 734 57.73 -14.16 -27.96
CA ASN A 734 56.48 -13.45 -27.77
C ASN A 734 55.51 -14.28 -26.94
N VAL A 735 55.40 -15.59 -27.15
CA VAL A 735 54.59 -16.47 -26.31
C VAL A 735 55.20 -16.62 -24.91
N MET A 736 56.51 -16.67 -24.74
CA MET A 736 57.19 -16.73 -23.44
C MET A 736 57.05 -15.40 -22.67
N ILE A 737 57.03 -14.27 -23.38
CA ILE A 737 56.82 -12.92 -22.88
C ILE A 737 55.33 -12.70 -22.54
N GLU A 738 54.44 -13.06 -23.46
CA GLU A 738 52.99 -13.05 -23.24
C GLU A 738 52.61 -13.97 -22.07
N ASN A 739 53.36 -15.05 -21.84
CA ASN A 739 53.05 -16.06 -20.82
C ASN A 739 53.88 -16.01 -19.54
N ASP A 740 54.72 -14.99 -19.37
CA ASP A 740 55.46 -14.76 -18.13
C ASP A 740 56.46 -15.83 -17.69
N TRP A 741 57.21 -16.40 -18.60
CA TRP A 741 58.24 -17.33 -18.15
C TRP A 741 59.54 -16.64 -18.01
N ALA A 742 59.63 -15.87 -16.93
CA ALA A 742 60.87 -15.26 -16.52
C ALA A 742 62.03 -16.27 -16.60
N ASP A 743 61.91 -17.50 -16.10
CA ASP A 743 63.01 -18.48 -16.18
C ASP A 743 63.35 -18.95 -17.60
N MET A 744 62.35 -19.21 -18.45
CA MET A 744 62.59 -19.60 -19.84
C MET A 744 63.14 -18.43 -20.64
N VAL A 745 62.59 -17.23 -20.48
CA VAL A 745 63.09 -15.96 -21.06
C VAL A 745 64.48 -15.62 -20.53
N ILE A 746 64.75 -15.86 -19.24
CA ILE A 746 66.06 -15.67 -18.58
C ILE A 746 67.07 -16.72 -19.13
N SER A 747 66.61 -17.91 -19.48
CA SER A 747 67.42 -18.96 -20.10
C SER A 747 67.64 -18.73 -21.60
N THR A 748 66.67 -18.15 -22.31
CA THR A 748 66.72 -17.86 -23.74
C THR A 748 67.38 -16.54 -24.05
N TRP A 749 67.27 -15.48 -23.23
CA TRP A 749 67.98 -14.21 -23.51
C TRP A 749 69.50 -14.34 -23.38
N ARG A 750 69.98 -15.29 -22.57
CA ARG A 750 71.40 -15.69 -22.56
C ARG A 750 71.87 -16.31 -23.88
N LYS A 751 70.93 -16.81 -24.70
CA LYS A 751 71.14 -17.33 -26.06
C LYS A 751 70.94 -16.26 -27.15
N ILE A 752 70.54 -15.04 -26.78
CA ILE A 752 70.36 -13.87 -27.67
C ILE A 752 71.67 -13.07 -27.72
N ASP A 753 71.94 -12.41 -28.85
CA ASP A 753 73.20 -11.71 -29.10
C ASP A 753 73.25 -10.30 -28.46
N LYS A 754 74.44 -9.84 -28.01
CA LYS A 754 74.58 -8.62 -27.18
C LYS A 754 74.54 -7.30 -27.97
N SER A 755 74.66 -7.37 -29.29
CA SER A 755 74.52 -6.21 -30.18
C SER A 755 73.06 -5.81 -30.41
N ASP A 756 72.11 -6.67 -30.03
CA ASP A 756 70.69 -6.49 -30.33
C ASP A 756 69.98 -5.64 -29.26
N GLY A 757 70.28 -4.34 -29.28
CA GLY A 757 69.80 -3.38 -28.29
C GLY A 757 68.26 -3.26 -28.23
N GLU A 758 67.54 -3.54 -29.31
CA GLU A 758 66.07 -3.49 -29.36
C GLU A 758 65.43 -4.75 -28.76
N LEU A 759 65.95 -5.93 -29.05
CA LEU A 759 65.54 -7.18 -28.37
C LEU A 759 65.90 -7.12 -26.86
N LEU A 760 67.06 -6.54 -26.50
CA LEU A 760 67.43 -6.34 -25.10
C LEU A 760 66.58 -5.28 -24.39
N ARG A 761 66.15 -4.23 -25.08
CA ARG A 761 65.21 -3.23 -24.54
C ARG A 761 63.83 -3.82 -24.39
N THR A 762 63.33 -4.60 -25.35
CA THR A 762 62.05 -5.33 -25.23
C THR A 762 62.10 -6.38 -24.13
N ILE A 763 63.26 -7.01 -23.88
CA ILE A 763 63.48 -7.90 -22.74
C ILE A 763 63.60 -7.11 -21.43
N ALA A 764 64.23 -5.93 -21.41
CA ALA A 764 64.27 -5.06 -20.23
C ALA A 764 62.87 -4.54 -19.88
N GLU A 765 62.13 -4.02 -20.87
CA GLU A 765 60.71 -3.64 -20.78
C GLU A 765 59.83 -4.82 -20.38
N TYR A 766 60.15 -6.03 -20.86
CA TYR A 766 59.50 -7.25 -20.43
C TYR A 766 59.82 -7.60 -18.97
N LEU A 767 61.08 -7.52 -18.54
CA LEU A 767 61.48 -7.79 -17.16
C LEU A 767 60.95 -6.74 -16.18
N ILE A 768 60.77 -5.50 -16.65
CA ILE A 768 60.03 -4.44 -15.95
C ILE A 768 58.57 -4.82 -15.82
N LYS A 769 57.93 -5.29 -16.91
CA LYS A 769 56.60 -5.89 -16.85
C LYS A 769 56.55 -7.12 -15.91
N LYS A 770 57.68 -7.77 -15.64
CA LYS A 770 57.80 -8.95 -14.74
C LYS A 770 58.24 -8.63 -13.33
N ASN A 771 58.31 -7.35 -12.97
CA ASN A 771 58.71 -6.88 -11.65
C ASN A 771 60.12 -7.31 -11.22
N GLU A 772 60.94 -7.77 -12.15
CA GLU A 772 62.34 -8.12 -11.91
C GLU A 772 63.19 -6.84 -12.02
N TYR A 773 62.88 -5.87 -11.17
CA TYR A 773 63.43 -4.51 -11.22
C TYR A 773 64.92 -4.46 -10.96
N THR A 774 65.47 -5.41 -10.19
CA THR A 774 66.91 -5.50 -9.96
C THR A 774 67.64 -5.92 -11.24
N LEU A 775 67.12 -6.93 -11.95
CA LEU A 775 67.63 -7.39 -13.24
C LEU A 775 67.40 -6.35 -14.33
N ALA A 776 66.24 -5.71 -14.38
CA ALA A 776 65.96 -4.60 -15.27
C ALA A 776 66.87 -3.39 -14.99
N THR A 777 67.15 -3.06 -13.73
CA THR A 777 68.14 -2.04 -13.34
C THR A 777 69.54 -2.48 -13.75
N THR A 778 69.88 -3.78 -13.68
CA THR A 778 71.18 -4.25 -14.22
C THR A 778 71.26 -4.11 -15.74
N ILE A 779 70.17 -4.36 -16.47
CA ILE A 779 70.11 -4.18 -17.92
C ILE A 779 70.14 -2.69 -18.27
N TYR A 780 69.42 -1.82 -17.55
CA TYR A 780 69.41 -0.37 -17.75
C TYR A 780 70.65 0.36 -17.20
N THR A 781 71.40 -0.22 -16.27
CA THR A 781 72.74 0.28 -15.89
C THR A 781 73.80 -0.16 -16.90
N VAL A 782 73.66 -1.34 -17.52
CA VAL A 782 74.44 -1.74 -18.70
C VAL A 782 74.16 -0.82 -19.90
N ILE A 783 72.95 -0.25 -19.98
CA ILE A 783 72.53 0.76 -20.98
C ILE A 783 72.79 2.22 -20.51
N ASN A 784 73.01 2.45 -19.20
CA ASN A 784 73.31 3.73 -18.49
C ASN A 784 72.21 4.82 -18.49
N ASP A 785 70.98 4.52 -18.03
CA ASP A 785 69.83 5.46 -18.01
C ASP A 785 69.15 5.61 -16.62
N ILE A 786 69.41 6.72 -15.90
CA ILE A 786 68.90 6.98 -14.53
C ILE A 786 67.45 7.50 -14.52
N VAL A 787 67.05 8.20 -15.58
CA VAL A 787 65.66 8.71 -15.71
C VAL A 787 64.74 7.52 -15.95
N ALA A 788 65.15 6.58 -16.81
CA ALA A 788 64.43 5.32 -17.00
C ALA A 788 64.32 4.50 -15.70
N ILE A 789 65.26 4.61 -14.75
CA ILE A 789 65.15 3.93 -13.44
C ILE A 789 64.10 4.62 -12.55
N MET A 790 64.08 5.96 -12.49
CA MET A 790 63.06 6.69 -11.72
C MET A 790 61.67 6.52 -12.34
N GLU A 791 61.56 6.62 -13.66
CA GLU A 791 60.33 6.39 -14.42
C GLU A 791 59.89 4.93 -14.30
N MET A 792 60.80 3.95 -14.37
CA MET A 792 60.49 2.55 -14.10
C MET A 792 59.91 2.36 -12.70
N HIS A 793 60.51 2.92 -11.64
CA HIS A 793 59.96 2.81 -10.28
C HIS A 793 58.61 3.53 -10.12
N VAL A 794 58.38 4.59 -10.88
CA VAL A 794 57.10 5.34 -10.90
C VAL A 794 56.02 4.62 -11.71
N GLU A 795 56.35 4.08 -12.88
CA GLU A 795 55.47 3.24 -13.72
C GLU A 795 55.15 1.90 -13.05
N ALA A 796 56.11 1.34 -12.31
CA ALA A 796 55.94 0.17 -11.45
C ALA A 796 55.07 0.44 -10.21
N GLY A 797 54.81 1.71 -9.90
CA GLY A 797 54.13 2.09 -8.65
C GLY A 797 54.90 1.69 -7.39
N HIS A 798 56.22 1.49 -7.50
CA HIS A 798 57.12 1.25 -6.38
C HIS A 798 57.39 2.56 -5.65
N TRP A 799 56.34 3.12 -5.05
CA TRP A 799 56.36 4.46 -4.51
C TRP A 799 57.33 4.62 -3.36
N GLU A 800 57.60 3.61 -2.52
CA GLU A 800 58.58 3.72 -1.44
C GLU A 800 60.02 3.86 -1.95
N ASP A 801 60.40 3.06 -2.96
CA ASP A 801 61.69 3.15 -3.63
C ASP A 801 61.80 4.46 -4.42
N ALA A 802 60.71 4.86 -5.10
CA ALA A 802 60.63 6.14 -5.77
C ALA A 802 60.67 7.32 -4.78
N PHE A 803 60.05 7.23 -3.61
CA PHE A 803 60.10 8.23 -2.53
C PHE A 803 61.46 8.23 -1.85
N ALA A 804 62.14 7.09 -1.74
CA ALA A 804 63.51 6.99 -1.26
C ALA A 804 64.48 7.66 -2.25
N LEU A 805 64.33 7.40 -3.55
CA LEU A 805 65.05 8.07 -4.63
C LEU A 805 64.74 9.57 -4.68
N ALA A 806 63.49 9.98 -4.45
CA ALA A 806 63.08 11.39 -4.38
C ALA A 806 63.60 12.10 -3.11
N ARG A 807 63.76 11.39 -1.99
CA ARG A 807 64.43 11.90 -0.78
C ARG A 807 65.94 11.99 -0.95
N GLN A 808 66.56 11.03 -1.66
CA GLN A 808 67.99 11.03 -2.00
C GLN A 808 68.34 12.10 -3.03
N TYR A 809 67.44 12.37 -3.97
CA TYR A 809 67.59 13.40 -5.00
C TYR A 809 66.40 14.38 -5.02
N PRO A 810 66.33 15.35 -4.08
CA PRO A 810 65.18 16.26 -3.92
C PRO A 810 64.85 17.10 -5.16
N HIS A 811 65.84 17.36 -6.03
CA HIS A 811 65.65 18.08 -7.30
C HIS A 811 64.76 17.30 -8.29
N PHE A 812 64.66 15.98 -8.16
CA PHE A 812 63.80 15.13 -9.00
C PHE A 812 62.48 14.74 -8.32
N SER A 813 62.14 15.30 -7.15
CA SER A 813 60.89 15.00 -6.41
C SER A 813 59.61 15.20 -7.25
N LYS A 814 59.63 16.14 -8.20
CA LYS A 814 58.56 16.35 -9.18
C LYS A 814 58.29 15.12 -10.05
N TYR A 815 59.31 14.36 -10.44
CA TYR A 815 59.17 13.17 -11.30
C TYR A 815 58.50 12.00 -10.57
N VAL A 816 58.34 12.08 -9.25
CA VAL A 816 57.67 11.06 -8.45
C VAL A 816 56.31 11.55 -7.95
N TYR A 817 56.25 12.69 -7.25
CA TYR A 817 54.99 13.15 -6.64
C TYR A 817 53.96 13.69 -7.65
N LEU A 818 54.38 14.20 -8.81
CA LEU A 818 53.43 14.70 -9.83
C LEU A 818 52.76 13.54 -10.60
N PRO A 819 53.48 12.52 -11.10
CA PRO A 819 52.83 11.31 -11.62
C PRO A 819 52.00 10.60 -10.56
N TYR A 820 52.46 10.56 -9.30
CA TYR A 820 51.67 10.00 -8.20
C TYR A 820 50.33 10.74 -8.01
N ALA A 821 50.33 12.08 -8.05
CA ALA A 821 49.10 12.87 -7.97
C ALA A 821 48.17 12.61 -9.16
N ARG A 822 48.70 12.44 -10.38
CA ARG A 822 47.91 12.11 -11.58
C ARG A 822 47.34 10.70 -11.53
N TYR A 823 48.14 9.72 -11.13
CA TYR A 823 47.71 8.35 -10.87
C TYR A 823 46.55 8.33 -9.87
N LEU A 824 46.66 9.07 -8.78
CA LEU A 824 45.58 9.19 -7.80
C LEU A 824 44.33 9.90 -8.35
N ALA A 825 44.48 10.81 -9.31
CA ALA A 825 43.34 11.42 -10.01
C ALA A 825 42.65 10.44 -10.99
N GLU A 826 43.42 9.65 -11.74
CA GLU A 826 42.91 8.60 -12.66
C GLU A 826 42.17 7.50 -11.91
N GLU A 827 42.70 7.08 -10.75
CA GLU A 827 42.06 6.16 -9.82
C GLU A 827 40.85 6.76 -9.09
N ASN A 828 40.44 7.99 -9.42
CA ASN A 828 39.38 8.76 -8.76
C ASN A 828 39.58 8.94 -7.23
N LYS A 829 40.80 8.74 -6.74
CA LYS A 829 41.21 9.00 -5.35
C LYS A 829 41.58 10.46 -5.17
N PHE A 830 40.63 11.34 -5.45
CA PHE A 830 40.85 12.79 -5.47
C PHE A 830 41.28 13.36 -4.10
N GLU A 831 40.97 12.67 -3.00
CA GLU A 831 41.39 13.06 -1.64
C GLU A 831 42.90 12.88 -1.41
N GLU A 832 43.45 11.73 -1.83
CA GLU A 832 44.89 11.45 -1.77
C GLU A 832 45.65 12.24 -2.84
N CYS A 833 45.04 12.39 -4.01
CA CYS A 833 45.55 13.16 -5.14
C CYS A 833 45.87 14.62 -4.75
N GLN A 834 44.97 15.25 -4.00
CA GLN A 834 45.16 16.59 -3.48
C GLN A 834 46.39 16.70 -2.55
N GLU A 835 46.59 15.72 -1.67
CA GLU A 835 47.75 15.68 -0.78
C GLU A 835 49.06 15.45 -1.55
N ALA A 836 49.01 14.65 -2.61
CA ALA A 836 50.14 14.42 -3.50
C ALA A 836 50.50 15.68 -4.31
N PHE A 837 49.51 16.44 -4.82
CA PHE A 837 49.75 17.73 -5.45
C PHE A 837 50.40 18.74 -4.51
N HIS A 838 49.94 18.77 -3.25
CA HIS A 838 50.55 19.61 -2.22
C HIS A 838 52.02 19.24 -1.97
N LYS A 839 52.35 17.93 -1.88
CA LYS A 839 53.73 17.43 -1.73
C LYS A 839 54.62 17.67 -2.96
N ALA A 840 54.04 17.75 -4.16
CA ALA A 840 54.74 18.07 -5.41
C ALA A 840 55.04 19.57 -5.58
N GLY A 841 54.60 20.42 -4.64
CA GLY A 841 54.71 21.89 -4.73
C GLY A 841 53.66 22.55 -5.62
N HIS A 842 52.62 21.80 -6.03
CA HIS A 842 51.52 22.23 -6.90
C HIS A 842 50.28 22.58 -6.06
N GLU A 843 50.36 23.67 -5.28
CA GLU A 843 49.32 24.04 -4.31
C GLU A 843 48.01 24.53 -4.95
N GLN A 844 48.07 25.18 -6.11
CA GLN A 844 46.87 25.72 -6.77
C GLN A 844 45.98 24.59 -7.28
N GLU A 845 46.58 23.56 -7.87
CA GLU A 845 45.91 22.36 -8.33
C GLU A 845 45.24 21.61 -7.16
N ALA A 846 45.89 21.57 -5.99
CA ALA A 846 45.29 21.01 -4.77
C ALA A 846 44.03 21.78 -4.31
N PHE A 847 44.03 23.12 -4.39
CA PHE A 847 42.83 23.94 -4.10
C PHE A 847 41.72 23.74 -5.13
N ASP A 848 42.05 23.73 -6.41
CA ASP A 848 41.08 23.57 -7.50
C ASP A 848 40.37 22.22 -7.44
N VAL A 849 41.09 21.16 -7.09
CA VAL A 849 40.52 19.82 -6.85
C VAL A 849 39.52 19.87 -5.69
N LEU A 850 39.89 20.43 -4.53
CA LEU A 850 38.97 20.51 -3.38
C LEU A 850 37.76 21.40 -3.63
N GLU A 851 37.94 22.54 -4.30
CA GLU A 851 36.82 23.41 -4.69
C GLU A 851 35.87 22.67 -5.64
N SER A 852 36.41 21.96 -6.63
CA SER A 852 35.62 21.19 -7.60
C SER A 852 34.87 20.05 -6.92
N LEU A 853 35.53 19.28 -6.06
CA LEU A 853 34.90 18.22 -5.26
C LEU A 853 33.78 18.79 -4.37
N SER A 854 34.01 19.93 -3.72
CA SER A 854 32.98 20.57 -2.88
C SER A 854 31.76 21.04 -3.68
N LYS A 855 31.97 21.62 -4.88
CA LYS A 855 30.91 22.08 -5.78
C LYS A 855 30.14 20.89 -6.36
N ASN A 856 30.83 19.83 -6.76
CA ASN A 856 30.22 18.61 -7.32
C ASN A 856 29.39 17.88 -6.25
N ALA A 857 29.95 17.67 -5.06
CA ALA A 857 29.21 17.09 -3.93
C ALA A 857 27.94 17.90 -3.60
N LEU A 858 28.01 19.24 -3.68
CA LEU A 858 26.84 20.11 -3.49
C LEU A 858 25.82 20.02 -4.64
N GLN A 859 26.25 19.78 -5.89
CA GLN A 859 25.36 19.54 -7.02
C GLN A 859 24.63 18.20 -6.91
N GLU A 860 25.36 17.16 -6.51
CA GLU A 860 24.87 15.80 -6.30
C GLU A 860 24.08 15.62 -5.00
N LYS A 861 24.04 16.65 -4.14
CA LYS A 861 23.41 16.62 -2.81
C LYS A 861 24.08 15.63 -1.84
N ARG A 862 25.37 15.35 -2.02
CA ARG A 862 26.23 14.62 -1.07
C ARG A 862 26.74 15.57 0.03
N TYR A 863 25.83 15.95 0.93
CA TYR A 863 26.13 16.97 1.95
C TYR A 863 27.21 16.55 2.96
N SER A 864 27.33 15.26 3.28
CA SER A 864 28.42 14.75 4.12
C SER A 864 29.80 14.97 3.49
N ASP A 865 29.95 14.69 2.19
CA ASP A 865 31.22 14.90 1.48
C ASP A 865 31.50 16.39 1.27
N CYS A 866 30.47 17.17 0.94
CA CYS A 866 30.58 18.62 0.82
C CYS A 866 31.06 19.26 2.13
N SER A 867 30.58 18.77 3.27
CA SER A 867 31.06 19.21 4.58
C SER A 867 32.55 18.89 4.76
N TYR A 868 32.95 17.65 4.49
CA TYR A 868 34.33 17.20 4.64
C TYR A 868 35.30 18.00 3.76
N TYR A 869 34.97 18.25 2.49
CA TYR A 869 35.81 19.05 1.58
C TYR A 869 35.89 20.52 2.00
N ASN A 870 34.81 21.10 2.49
CA ASN A 870 34.86 22.46 3.04
C ASN A 870 35.70 22.53 4.32
N TRP A 871 35.70 21.49 5.16
CA TRP A 871 36.60 21.42 6.30
C TRP A 871 38.07 21.34 5.87
N LYS A 872 38.44 20.48 4.90
CA LYS A 872 39.80 20.44 4.34
C LYS A 872 40.23 21.78 3.75
N LEU A 873 39.36 22.44 2.97
CA LEU A 873 39.61 23.79 2.46
C LEU A 873 39.85 24.81 3.58
N ALA A 874 39.09 24.72 4.68
CA ALA A 874 39.31 25.58 5.84
C ALA A 874 40.72 25.36 6.42
N ILE A 875 41.13 24.11 6.66
CA ILE A 875 42.47 23.81 7.19
C ILE A 875 43.58 24.32 6.25
N HIS A 876 43.46 24.13 4.93
CA HIS A 876 44.44 24.68 3.98
C HIS A 876 44.51 26.23 3.99
N PHE A 877 43.37 26.91 4.17
CA PHE A 877 43.36 28.36 4.34
C PHE A 877 43.97 28.79 5.69
N LEU A 878 43.82 27.98 6.73
CA LEU A 878 44.44 28.22 8.03
C LEU A 878 45.97 28.09 7.94
N ASP A 879 46.49 27.07 7.28
CA ASP A 879 47.92 26.90 7.05
C ASP A 879 48.51 28.08 6.26
N ARG A 880 47.81 28.55 5.21
CA ARG A 880 48.23 29.72 4.43
C ARG A 880 48.11 31.04 5.18
N SER A 881 47.22 31.11 6.17
CA SER A 881 47.03 32.33 6.98
C SER A 881 48.23 32.68 7.85
N LEU A 882 49.16 31.72 8.08
CA LEU A 882 50.46 31.98 8.68
C LEU A 882 51.29 33.03 7.89
N GLY A 883 50.98 33.25 6.61
CA GLY A 883 51.62 34.26 5.75
C GLY A 883 50.77 35.48 5.37
N ASP A 884 49.43 35.43 5.46
CA ASP A 884 48.51 36.55 5.12
C ASP A 884 47.15 36.42 5.86
N GLU A 885 46.79 37.40 6.69
CA GLU A 885 45.57 37.40 7.49
C GLU A 885 44.27 37.36 6.67
N LYS A 886 44.30 37.70 5.37
CA LYS A 886 43.11 37.62 4.49
C LYS A 886 42.57 36.20 4.35
N TYR A 887 43.39 35.17 4.57
CA TYR A 887 42.94 33.78 4.50
C TYR A 887 42.14 33.34 5.75
N LEU A 888 42.20 34.09 6.87
CA LEU A 888 41.40 33.82 8.06
C LEU A 888 39.89 34.00 7.82
N GLU A 889 39.51 35.00 7.03
CA GLU A 889 38.10 35.20 6.66
C GLU A 889 37.57 34.01 5.83
N LYS A 890 38.42 33.49 4.92
CA LYS A 890 38.10 32.29 4.13
C LYS A 890 38.01 31.04 4.99
N TYR A 891 38.90 30.88 5.97
CA TYR A 891 38.84 29.81 6.96
C TYR A 891 37.47 29.79 7.67
N HIS A 892 37.06 30.91 8.27
CA HIS A 892 35.78 30.98 8.99
C HIS A 892 34.57 30.73 8.07
N LYS A 893 34.62 31.21 6.83
CA LYS A 893 33.58 30.94 5.83
C LYS A 893 33.45 29.46 5.51
N HIS A 894 34.57 28.78 5.23
CA HIS A 894 34.55 27.35 4.88
C HIS A 894 34.23 26.47 6.09
N GLN A 895 34.65 26.85 7.29
CA GLN A 895 34.25 26.19 8.53
C GLN A 895 32.74 26.30 8.77
N TYR A 896 32.15 27.48 8.55
CA TYR A 896 30.70 27.68 8.62
C TYR A 896 29.93 26.79 7.62
N LEU A 897 30.43 26.68 6.39
CA LEU A 897 29.85 25.79 5.36
C LEU A 897 29.96 24.32 5.77
N ALA A 898 31.12 23.90 6.29
CA ALA A 898 31.35 22.54 6.74
C ALA A 898 30.35 22.11 7.82
N ASP A 899 30.18 22.94 8.86
CA ASP A 899 29.26 22.68 9.98
C ASP A 899 27.81 22.58 9.51
N SER A 900 27.42 23.51 8.64
CA SER A 900 26.04 23.60 8.17
C SER A 900 25.65 22.43 7.27
N TYR A 901 26.53 22.02 6.34
CA TYR A 901 26.26 20.86 5.48
C TYR A 901 26.33 19.54 6.23
N TYR A 902 27.20 19.42 7.24
CA TYR A 902 27.24 18.26 8.11
C TYR A 902 25.90 18.05 8.83
N ALA A 903 25.38 19.10 9.46
CA ALA A 903 24.08 19.07 10.12
C ALA A 903 22.94 18.77 9.14
N TYR A 904 22.90 19.43 7.98
CA TYR A 904 21.82 19.26 7.01
C TYR A 904 21.78 17.88 6.35
N ASN A 905 22.91 17.15 6.27
CA ASN A 905 22.95 15.80 5.73
C ASN A 905 21.91 14.87 6.38
N PHE A 906 21.77 14.94 7.71
CA PHE A 906 20.84 14.09 8.45
C PHE A 906 19.37 14.45 8.16
N ILE A 907 19.05 15.74 8.04
CA ILE A 907 17.70 16.21 7.63
C ILE A 907 17.38 15.75 6.22
N HIS A 908 18.37 15.83 5.32
CA HIS A 908 18.21 15.42 3.93
C HIS A 908 17.95 13.90 3.79
N GLN A 909 18.64 13.08 4.57
CA GLN A 909 18.45 11.64 4.62
C GLN A 909 17.06 11.27 5.17
N ASN A 910 16.66 11.88 6.30
CA ASN A 910 15.35 11.64 6.92
C ASN A 910 14.17 12.02 6.02
N ALA A 911 14.31 13.08 5.21
CA ALA A 911 13.27 13.48 4.27
C ALA A 911 13.09 12.53 3.06
N ARG A 912 14.08 11.67 2.78
CA ARG A 912 14.11 10.81 1.58
C ARG A 912 13.96 9.33 1.88
N GLN A 913 14.45 8.89 3.04
CA GLN A 913 14.42 7.48 3.44
C GLN A 913 13.26 7.27 4.42
N PRO A 914 12.41 6.25 4.20
CA PRO A 914 11.28 5.96 5.09
C PRO A 914 11.73 5.46 6.48
N PHE A 915 12.98 4.99 6.60
CA PHE A 915 13.59 4.51 7.84
C PHE A 915 15.00 5.06 7.94
N THR A 916 15.30 5.77 9.02
CA THR A 916 16.66 6.24 9.34
C THR A 916 17.16 5.56 10.61
N ALA A 917 18.46 5.22 10.63
CA ALA A 917 19.12 4.70 11.84
C ALA A 917 19.29 5.79 12.93
N THR A 918 19.05 7.06 12.60
CA THR A 918 19.17 8.18 13.53
C THR A 918 17.91 8.35 14.38
N THR A 919 18.11 8.68 15.65
CA THR A 919 17.00 8.91 16.59
C THR A 919 16.27 10.22 16.29
N ASP A 920 14.94 10.22 16.47
CA ASP A 920 14.10 11.41 16.29
C ASP A 920 14.58 12.62 17.12
N PHE A 921 15.13 12.37 18.31
CA PHE A 921 15.63 13.42 19.19
C PHE A 921 16.85 14.12 18.58
N ARG A 922 17.80 13.35 18.05
CA ARG A 922 18.98 13.88 17.35
C ARG A 922 18.57 14.68 16.11
N ILE A 923 17.62 14.17 15.32
CA ILE A 923 17.11 14.87 14.13
C ILE A 923 16.44 16.20 14.53
N PHE A 924 15.67 16.20 15.63
CA PHE A 924 15.05 17.42 16.16
C PHE A 924 16.09 18.46 16.58
N MET A 925 17.15 18.06 17.30
CA MET A 925 18.22 18.97 17.74
C MET A 925 19.05 19.51 16.57
N ILE A 926 19.33 18.68 15.56
CA ILE A 926 19.97 19.11 14.30
C ILE A 926 19.13 20.16 13.58
N ALA A 927 17.82 19.90 13.43
CA ALA A 927 16.93 20.85 12.77
C ALA A 927 16.90 22.18 13.51
N ARG A 928 16.92 22.14 14.85
CA ARG A 928 17.02 23.34 15.69
C ARG A 928 18.33 24.09 15.47
N TYR A 929 19.47 23.39 15.49
CA TYR A 929 20.78 23.97 15.23
C TYR A 929 20.81 24.74 13.91
N LEU A 930 20.26 24.14 12.84
CA LEU A 930 20.17 24.78 11.52
C LEU A 930 19.26 26.03 11.50
N CYS A 931 18.19 26.06 12.30
CA CYS A 931 17.33 27.24 12.44
C CYS A 931 18.00 28.42 13.15
N ILE A 932 18.99 28.14 14.00
CA ILE A 932 19.71 29.14 14.79
C ILE A 932 20.83 29.82 13.97
N LEU A 933 21.25 29.21 12.86
CA LEU A 933 22.33 29.73 12.01
C LEU A 933 21.95 31.09 11.40
N PRO A 934 22.90 32.04 11.30
CA PRO A 934 22.63 33.41 10.88
C PRO A 934 22.15 33.55 9.43
N LYS A 935 22.66 32.71 8.51
CA LYS A 935 22.24 32.70 7.11
C LYS A 935 22.41 31.34 6.45
N PRO A 936 21.33 30.64 6.04
CA PRO A 936 21.45 29.29 5.51
C PRO A 936 22.37 29.23 4.26
N PRO A 937 23.31 28.27 4.21
CA PRO A 937 24.13 27.99 3.02
C PRO A 937 23.30 27.69 1.77
N PRO A 938 23.90 27.83 0.57
CA PRO A 938 23.22 27.49 -0.68
C PRO A 938 22.79 26.01 -0.71
N LYS A 939 21.65 25.73 -1.34
CA LYS A 939 21.05 24.39 -1.49
C LYS A 939 20.68 23.67 -0.18
N ILE A 940 20.58 24.38 0.94
CA ILE A 940 19.87 23.89 2.13
C ILE A 940 18.40 24.29 2.03
N SER A 941 17.50 23.30 2.11
CA SER A 941 16.06 23.55 2.09
C SER A 941 15.56 23.88 3.50
N MET A 942 15.39 25.17 3.79
CA MET A 942 14.78 25.60 5.06
C MET A 942 13.34 25.08 5.22
N ALA A 943 12.61 24.88 4.12
CA ALA A 943 11.31 24.23 4.15
C ALA A 943 11.39 22.79 4.71
N SER A 944 12.42 22.02 4.33
CA SER A 944 12.62 20.65 4.85
C SER A 944 13.03 20.65 6.33
N VAL A 945 13.86 21.61 6.75
CA VAL A 945 14.26 21.79 8.15
C VAL A 945 13.04 22.12 9.02
N TYR A 946 12.26 23.12 8.61
CA TYR A 946 11.05 23.53 9.32
C TYR A 946 9.99 22.42 9.35
N PHE A 947 9.79 21.74 8.22
CA PHE A 947 8.86 20.62 8.14
C PHE A 947 9.24 19.48 9.09
N THR A 948 10.54 19.16 9.20
CA THR A 948 11.04 18.13 10.14
C THR A 948 10.71 18.48 11.59
N ILE A 949 10.87 19.74 11.99
CA ILE A 949 10.49 20.19 13.34
C ILE A 949 8.97 20.06 13.53
N CYS A 950 8.15 20.46 12.56
CA CYS A 950 6.70 20.30 12.63
C CYS A 950 6.27 18.83 12.76
N GLN A 951 6.91 17.90 12.04
CA GLN A 951 6.62 16.47 12.14
C GLN A 951 6.92 15.92 13.54
N LEU A 952 8.06 16.30 14.11
CA LEU A 952 8.54 15.77 15.40
C LEU A 952 7.96 16.51 16.61
N ALA A 953 7.42 17.71 16.43
CA ALA A 953 6.92 18.55 17.52
C ALA A 953 5.79 17.90 18.34
N ARG A 954 4.98 17.04 17.72
CA ARG A 954 3.95 16.27 18.43
C ARG A 954 4.56 15.28 19.42
N LYS A 955 5.62 14.59 19.00
CA LYS A 955 6.32 13.56 19.79
C LYS A 955 7.02 14.17 21.00
N PHE A 956 7.61 15.36 20.83
CA PHE A 956 8.33 16.07 21.90
C PHE A 956 7.49 17.13 22.63
N HIS A 957 6.20 17.23 22.31
CA HIS A 957 5.27 18.18 22.92
C HIS A 957 5.73 19.65 22.84
N THR A 958 6.33 20.05 21.72
CA THR A 958 6.81 21.42 21.43
C THR A 958 5.80 22.18 20.56
N TYR A 959 4.61 22.42 21.11
CA TYR A 959 3.46 22.94 20.36
C TYR A 959 3.57 24.43 20.03
N LYS A 960 4.16 25.25 20.91
CA LYS A 960 4.38 26.68 20.65
C LYS A 960 5.36 26.87 19.50
N THR A 961 6.47 26.13 19.55
CA THR A 961 7.50 26.14 18.50
C THR A 961 6.92 25.72 17.15
N SER A 962 6.12 24.66 17.10
CA SER A 962 5.55 24.19 15.84
C SER A 962 4.53 25.15 15.23
N ARG A 963 3.79 25.95 16.03
CA ARG A 963 2.93 27.01 15.49
C ARG A 963 3.75 28.13 14.84
N GLN A 964 4.82 28.57 15.49
CA GLN A 964 5.72 29.61 14.95
C GLN A 964 6.38 29.17 13.63
N ILE A 965 6.74 27.88 13.52
CA ILE A 965 7.32 27.32 12.29
C ILE A 965 6.26 27.19 11.20
N MET A 966 5.04 26.81 11.56
CA MET A 966 3.94 26.69 10.62
C MET A 966 3.59 28.02 9.95
N ASP A 967 3.68 29.13 10.70
CA ASP A 967 3.55 30.48 10.12
C ASP A 967 4.67 30.75 9.11
N LYS A 968 5.93 30.41 9.45
CA LYS A 968 7.06 30.56 8.51
C LYS A 968 6.95 29.66 7.27
N LEU A 969 6.32 28.49 7.39
CA LEU A 969 6.12 27.55 6.28
C LEU A 969 5.04 28.03 5.29
N GLN A 970 4.10 28.90 5.71
CA GLN A 970 3.08 29.46 4.81
C GLN A 970 3.69 30.34 3.71
N ASP A 971 4.79 31.04 4.03
CA ASP A 971 5.50 31.91 3.09
C ASP A 971 6.48 31.16 2.16
N MET A 972 6.53 29.82 2.25
CA MET A 972 7.47 28.98 1.51
C MET A 972 6.81 28.12 0.43
N VAL A 973 7.58 27.77 -0.60
CA VAL A 973 7.15 26.81 -1.61
C VAL A 973 7.31 25.39 -1.08
N LEU A 974 6.18 24.72 -0.88
CA LEU A 974 6.11 23.36 -0.32
C LEU A 974 5.63 22.35 -1.35
N THR A 975 6.06 21.09 -1.21
CA THR A 975 5.54 19.95 -2.00
C THR A 975 4.08 19.66 -1.64
N ALA A 976 3.36 18.95 -2.52
CA ALA A 976 1.96 18.61 -2.29
C ALA A 976 1.75 17.83 -0.97
N ASP A 977 2.66 16.88 -0.69
CA ASP A 977 2.62 16.05 0.52
C ASP A 977 2.81 16.89 1.79
N MET A 978 3.77 17.83 1.77
CA MET A 978 4.00 18.77 2.87
C MET A 978 2.77 19.67 3.10
N LYS A 979 2.13 20.15 2.03
CA LYS A 979 0.91 20.98 2.13
C LYS A 979 -0.24 20.21 2.76
N GLN A 980 -0.46 18.97 2.35
CA GLN A 980 -1.53 18.13 2.90
C GLN A 980 -1.29 17.83 4.39
N PHE A 981 -0.05 17.49 4.77
CA PHE A 981 0.32 17.28 6.17
C PHE A 981 0.10 18.54 7.01
N LEU A 982 0.53 19.71 6.52
CA LEU A 982 0.35 20.97 7.25
C LEU A 982 -1.13 21.37 7.36
N GLN A 983 -1.96 21.13 6.35
CA GLN A 983 -3.40 21.40 6.46
C GLN A 983 -4.02 20.61 7.62
N PHE A 984 -3.69 19.31 7.73
CA PHE A 984 -4.15 18.46 8.82
C PHE A 984 -3.57 18.88 10.18
N GLU A 985 -2.26 19.12 10.25
CA GLU A 985 -1.59 19.48 11.50
C GLU A 985 -1.99 20.87 12.02
N SER A 986 -2.40 21.79 11.14
CA SER A 986 -2.81 23.14 11.53
C SER A 986 -4.05 23.13 12.43
N ILE A 987 -4.95 22.17 12.22
CA ILE A 987 -6.15 21.97 13.02
C ILE A 987 -5.76 21.32 14.35
N ASN A 988 -4.99 20.23 14.29
CA ASN A 988 -4.59 19.49 15.48
C ASN A 988 -3.79 20.35 16.47
N ILE A 989 -2.86 21.15 15.97
CA ILE A 989 -1.97 21.91 16.84
C ILE A 989 -2.66 23.09 17.50
N ARG A 990 -3.75 23.63 16.92
CA ARG A 990 -4.57 24.70 17.51
C ARG A 990 -5.31 24.25 18.77
N VAL A 991 -5.61 22.96 18.89
CA VAL A 991 -6.28 22.38 20.08
C VAL A 991 -5.30 22.19 21.25
N LYS A 992 -3.99 22.16 20.99
CA LYS A 992 -2.94 21.95 22.01
C LYS A 992 -2.61 23.24 22.78
N PRO A 993 -2.01 23.19 23.98
CA PRO A 993 -1.62 24.39 24.72
C PRO A 993 -0.56 25.19 23.96
N TYR A 994 -0.54 26.52 24.13
CA TYR A 994 0.49 27.40 23.57
C TYR A 994 1.74 27.42 24.47
N SER A 995 2.30 26.23 24.72
CA SER A 995 3.53 26.04 25.49
C SER A 995 4.34 24.89 24.89
N ASP A 996 5.65 24.95 25.08
CA ASP A 996 6.56 23.84 24.78
C ASP A 996 6.88 23.11 26.09
N HIS A 997 7.13 21.81 26.01
CA HIS A 997 7.53 21.00 27.17
C HIS A 997 8.85 21.50 27.78
N GLU A 998 8.93 21.61 29.11
CA GLU A 998 10.07 22.23 29.80
C GLU A 998 11.40 21.52 29.53
N ASN A 999 11.40 20.17 29.51
CA ASN A 999 12.60 19.38 29.17
C ASN A 999 13.16 19.63 27.76
N MET A 1000 12.39 20.22 26.84
CA MET A 1000 12.85 20.54 25.49
C MET A 1000 13.43 21.96 25.38
N LEU A 1001 13.29 22.78 26.42
CA LEU A 1001 13.83 24.14 26.46
C LEU A 1001 15.33 24.12 26.73
N LEU A 1002 16.02 25.09 26.14
CA LEU A 1002 17.45 25.30 26.33
C LEU A 1002 17.75 25.88 27.71
N VAL A 1003 18.39 25.12 28.60
CA VAL A 1003 18.80 25.64 29.90
C VAL A 1003 20.18 26.26 29.78
N CYS A 1004 20.29 27.54 30.09
CA CYS A 1004 21.61 28.16 30.16
C CYS A 1004 22.37 27.66 31.39
N TYR A 1005 23.45 26.89 31.19
CA TYR A 1005 24.29 26.36 32.28
C TYR A 1005 24.97 27.44 33.13
N ARG A 1006 24.98 28.69 32.67
CA ARG A 1006 25.49 29.83 33.43
C ARG A 1006 24.46 30.50 34.35
N CYS A 1007 23.24 30.74 33.86
CA CYS A 1007 22.23 31.51 34.62
C CYS A 1007 20.93 30.75 34.90
N SER A 1008 20.90 29.46 34.57
CA SER A 1008 19.77 28.52 34.73
C SER A 1008 18.46 29.01 34.09
N GLN A 1009 18.54 29.92 33.13
CA GLN A 1009 17.38 30.45 32.41
C GLN A 1009 16.97 29.49 31.30
N ASN A 1010 15.65 29.21 31.21
CA ASN A 1010 15.08 28.51 30.07
C ASN A 1010 14.98 29.46 28.87
N ASN A 1011 15.54 29.02 27.74
CA ASN A 1011 15.56 29.74 26.47
C ASN A 1011 14.62 29.04 25.46
N PRO A 1012 14.00 29.81 24.55
CA PRO A 1012 13.12 29.28 23.54
C PRO A 1012 13.87 28.37 22.56
N ILE A 1013 13.18 27.37 22.04
CA ILE A 1013 13.71 26.41 21.05
C ILE A 1013 14.08 27.13 19.74
N LEU A 1014 13.26 28.08 19.30
CA LEU A 1014 13.55 28.98 18.19
C LEU A 1014 14.13 30.30 18.74
N GLY A 1015 15.44 30.35 18.90
CA GLY A 1015 16.18 31.50 19.42
C GLY A 1015 17.53 31.71 18.70
N SER A 1016 18.40 32.55 19.26
CA SER A 1016 19.79 32.65 18.82
C SER A 1016 20.64 31.56 19.47
N ASN A 1017 21.91 31.38 19.05
CA ASN A 1017 22.83 30.45 19.70
C ASN A 1017 23.33 30.96 21.07
N HIS A 1018 22.66 31.94 21.65
CA HIS A 1018 23.09 32.64 22.85
C HIS A 1018 21.93 32.72 23.84
N CYS A 1019 22.26 32.68 25.14
CA CYS A 1019 21.26 32.88 26.17
C CYS A 1019 20.67 34.28 26.10
N ASN A 1020 19.34 34.39 26.08
CA ASN A 1020 18.60 35.65 26.02
C ASN A 1020 18.87 36.58 27.22
N ARG A 1021 19.38 36.04 28.33
CA ARG A 1021 19.66 36.80 29.56
C ARG A 1021 21.11 37.21 29.71
N CYS A 1022 22.04 36.26 29.56
CA CYS A 1022 23.48 36.48 29.83
C CYS A 1022 24.35 36.47 28.58
N ASN A 1023 23.75 36.31 27.40
CA ASN A 1023 24.41 36.26 26.09
C ASN A 1023 25.55 35.23 26.01
N THR A 1024 25.48 34.17 26.80
CA THR A 1024 26.45 33.06 26.76
C THR A 1024 26.13 32.16 25.59
N GLU A 1025 27.15 31.82 24.79
CA GLU A 1025 26.99 30.92 23.64
C GLU A 1025 26.64 29.50 24.10
N PHE A 1026 25.72 28.85 23.38
CA PHE A 1026 25.42 27.44 23.55
C PHE A 1026 26.36 26.61 22.69
N ILE A 1027 27.15 25.76 23.36
CA ILE A 1027 28.08 24.84 22.71
C ILE A 1027 27.34 23.52 22.51
N HIS A 1028 27.45 22.93 21.32
CA HIS A 1028 26.71 21.72 20.95
C HIS A 1028 27.65 20.55 20.65
N SER A 1029 27.21 19.34 20.98
CA SER A 1029 27.86 18.10 20.56
C SER A 1029 27.70 17.89 19.05
N PHE A 1030 28.78 17.66 18.32
CA PHE A 1030 28.70 17.39 16.87
C PHE A 1030 28.31 15.94 16.52
N HIS A 1031 27.91 15.14 17.52
CA HIS A 1031 27.23 13.86 17.29
C HIS A 1031 25.72 14.04 17.49
N SER A 1032 25.27 14.25 18.73
CA SER A 1032 23.87 14.34 19.14
C SER A 1032 23.22 15.72 18.90
N PHE A 1033 24.01 16.77 18.71
CA PHE A 1033 23.57 18.18 18.64
C PHE A 1033 22.87 18.69 19.90
N ASP A 1034 23.03 17.98 21.01
CA ASP A 1034 22.59 18.45 22.31
C ASP A 1034 23.52 19.53 22.86
N GLN A 1035 22.98 20.37 23.74
CA GLN A 1035 23.73 21.44 24.40
C GLN A 1035 24.68 20.83 25.44
N LEU A 1036 25.97 21.11 25.29
CA LEU A 1036 26.98 20.68 26.25
C LEU A 1036 26.97 21.56 27.52
N PRO A 1037 27.22 20.99 28.71
CA PRO A 1037 27.33 21.71 29.99
C PRO A 1037 28.62 22.54 30.12
N LEU A 1038 29.00 23.24 29.05
CA LEU A 1038 30.19 24.06 28.96
C LEU A 1038 29.83 25.55 28.94
N VAL A 1039 30.63 26.36 29.64
CA VAL A 1039 30.54 27.82 29.63
C VAL A 1039 31.90 28.39 29.22
N GLU A 1040 31.96 29.13 28.11
CA GLU A 1040 33.21 29.74 27.63
C GLU A 1040 33.69 30.85 28.56
N ILE A 1041 35.00 30.84 28.79
CA ILE A 1041 35.75 31.84 29.54
C ILE A 1041 36.70 32.54 28.58
N PHE A 1042 36.78 33.86 28.69
CA PHE A 1042 37.75 34.67 27.98
C PHE A 1042 38.86 35.11 28.93
N LEU A 1043 40.10 35.14 28.44
CA LEU A 1043 41.24 35.63 29.21
C LEU A 1043 41.35 37.15 29.09
N GLU A 1044 41.87 37.81 30.14
CA GLU A 1044 42.31 39.20 30.02
C GLU A 1044 43.42 39.34 28.98
N LYS A 1045 43.47 40.51 28.30
CA LYS A 1045 44.31 40.73 27.10
C LYS A 1045 45.81 40.49 27.34
N ASP A 1046 46.25 40.55 28.59
CA ASP A 1046 47.66 40.50 29.02
C ASP A 1046 48.11 39.10 29.49
N ILE A 1047 47.25 38.08 29.37
CA ILE A 1047 47.54 36.69 29.76
C ILE A 1047 47.78 35.87 28.49
N THR A 1048 48.92 35.17 28.40
CA THR A 1048 49.18 34.23 27.29
C THR A 1048 48.55 32.88 27.54
N ASP A 1049 48.38 32.08 26.48
CA ASP A 1049 47.79 30.74 26.61
C ASP A 1049 48.66 29.82 27.48
N GLU A 1050 50.00 29.94 27.38
CA GLU A 1050 50.92 29.18 28.23
C GLU A 1050 50.85 29.62 29.71
N GLU A 1051 50.68 30.93 29.96
CA GLU A 1051 50.51 31.48 31.31
C GLU A 1051 49.18 31.02 31.93
N ALA A 1052 48.09 31.00 31.16
CA ALA A 1052 46.78 30.58 31.63
C ALA A 1052 46.75 29.09 32.03
N VAL A 1053 47.32 28.20 31.22
CA VAL A 1053 47.41 26.75 31.55
C VAL A 1053 48.21 26.54 32.84
N ALA A 1054 49.36 27.23 32.99
CA ALA A 1054 50.19 27.12 34.19
C ALA A 1054 49.52 27.66 35.47
N LEU A 1055 48.58 28.59 35.35
CA LEU A 1055 47.80 29.11 36.48
C LEU A 1055 46.66 28.18 36.90
N ILE A 1056 46.10 27.40 35.98
CA ILE A 1056 45.03 26.44 36.23
C ILE A 1056 45.58 25.13 36.83
N ASP A 1057 46.77 24.70 36.40
CA ASP A 1057 47.42 23.47 36.89
C ASP A 1057 48.03 23.60 38.32
N GLN A 1058 47.94 24.78 38.95
CA GLN A 1058 48.44 24.99 40.32
C GLN A 1058 47.41 24.52 41.37
N ASP A 1059 47.66 23.35 41.97
CA ASP A 1059 46.85 22.84 43.10
C ASP A 1059 46.88 23.83 44.29
N THR A 1060 45.77 24.53 44.53
CA THR A 1060 45.60 25.36 45.73
C THR A 1060 44.60 24.72 46.70
N SER A 1061 45.04 24.45 47.93
CA SER A 1061 44.24 23.89 49.02
C SER A 1061 43.35 24.94 49.69
N GLY A 1062 42.52 25.65 48.90
CA GLY A 1062 41.60 26.70 49.35
C GLY A 1062 40.13 26.39 49.01
N GLU A 1063 39.18 27.09 49.65
CA GLU A 1063 37.73 26.90 49.45
C GLU A 1063 37.34 26.94 47.95
N CYS A 1064 36.83 25.81 47.49
CA CYS A 1064 36.46 25.51 46.10
C CYS A 1064 35.46 26.51 45.51
N VAL A 1065 35.74 26.98 44.27
CA VAL A 1065 34.74 27.65 43.42
C VAL A 1065 33.74 26.60 42.93
N CYS A 1066 32.79 26.25 43.79
CA CYS A 1066 31.64 25.44 43.42
C CYS A 1066 30.87 26.15 42.28
N SER A 1067 30.20 25.39 41.41
CA SER A 1067 29.31 25.87 40.33
C SER A 1067 28.37 27.03 40.72
N GLN A 1068 28.04 27.17 42.01
CA GLN A 1068 27.26 28.26 42.59
C GLN A 1068 27.95 29.64 42.61
N GLN A 1069 29.30 29.71 42.59
CA GLN A 1069 30.04 30.98 42.60
C GLN A 1069 30.17 31.58 41.18
N LEU A 1070 30.33 30.75 40.14
CA LEU A 1070 30.29 31.18 38.73
C LEU A 1070 28.94 31.81 38.34
N GLN A 1071 27.84 31.33 38.92
CA GLN A 1071 26.50 31.92 38.75
C GLN A 1071 26.40 33.35 39.33
N LYS A 1072 27.25 33.71 40.30
CA LYS A 1072 27.29 35.04 40.94
C LYS A 1072 28.22 36.02 40.20
N MET A 1073 29.09 35.54 39.31
CA MET A 1073 30.05 36.35 38.57
C MET A 1073 29.40 37.00 37.33
N ALA A 1074 28.98 38.26 37.50
CA ALA A 1074 28.54 39.20 36.45
C ALA A 1074 27.57 38.62 35.40
N PRO A 1075 26.27 38.50 35.68
CA PRO A 1075 25.30 37.76 34.86
C PRO A 1075 25.00 38.33 33.45
N THR A 1076 25.58 39.47 33.07
CA THR A 1076 25.26 40.20 31.82
C THR A 1076 26.47 40.46 30.91
N LYS A 1077 27.68 40.03 31.28
CA LYS A 1077 28.91 40.21 30.49
C LYS A 1077 29.61 38.87 30.22
N PRO A 1078 30.40 38.73 29.13
CA PRO A 1078 31.27 37.57 28.94
C PRO A 1078 32.18 37.39 30.16
N LEU A 1079 32.44 36.14 30.53
CA LEU A 1079 33.23 35.81 31.72
C LEU A 1079 34.71 36.03 31.39
N ASN A 1080 35.21 37.24 31.66
CA ASN A 1080 36.63 37.55 31.53
C ASN A 1080 37.32 37.27 32.85
N LEU A 1081 38.19 36.26 32.90
CA LEU A 1081 38.93 35.90 34.13
C LEU A 1081 40.35 36.46 34.13
N GLY A 1082 40.73 37.05 35.27
CA GLY A 1082 42.10 37.50 35.55
C GLY A 1082 42.92 36.43 36.28
N ARG A 1083 44.21 36.72 36.52
CA ARG A 1083 45.18 35.78 37.11
C ARG A 1083 44.76 35.16 38.45
N GLU A 1084 44.12 35.92 39.33
CA GLU A 1084 43.68 35.41 40.64
C GLU A 1084 42.51 34.44 40.51
N GLN A 1085 41.61 34.67 39.56
CA GLN A 1085 40.42 33.83 39.36
C GLN A 1085 40.76 32.51 38.68
N LEU A 1086 41.78 32.51 37.81
CA LEU A 1086 42.26 31.29 37.14
C LEU A 1086 42.90 30.29 38.12
N ARG A 1087 43.52 30.77 39.21
CA ARG A 1087 44.16 29.93 40.24
C ARG A 1087 43.19 29.16 41.14
N VAL A 1088 41.93 29.61 41.22
CA VAL A 1088 40.91 29.00 42.08
C VAL A 1088 40.02 28.02 41.30
N LEU A 1089 40.25 27.85 39.99
CA LEU A 1089 39.55 26.87 39.19
C LEU A 1089 40.19 25.50 39.39
N GLU A 1090 39.38 24.50 39.70
CA GLU A 1090 39.85 23.12 39.77
C GLU A 1090 40.11 22.58 38.35
N THR A 1091 41.26 21.93 38.17
CA THR A 1091 41.71 21.36 36.89
C THR A 1091 40.67 20.45 36.24
N HIS A 1092 39.99 19.61 37.01
CA HIS A 1092 38.95 18.69 36.52
C HIS A 1092 37.63 19.37 36.11
N HIS A 1093 37.44 20.65 36.45
CA HIS A 1093 36.29 21.46 36.06
C HIS A 1093 36.58 22.36 34.85
N VAL A 1094 37.81 22.40 34.35
CA VAL A 1094 38.20 23.23 33.21
C VAL A 1094 38.50 22.36 32.00
N PHE A 1095 37.83 22.66 30.88
CA PHE A 1095 38.08 22.03 29.60
C PHE A 1095 38.81 23.00 28.68
N ILE A 1096 40.03 22.64 28.25
CA ILE A 1096 40.88 23.50 27.42
C ILE A 1096 40.93 22.96 26.00
N GLN A 1097 40.53 23.79 25.04
CA GLN A 1097 40.61 23.49 23.62
C GLN A 1097 41.83 24.16 22.99
N LYS A 1098 42.82 23.35 22.63
CA LYS A 1098 44.09 23.82 22.05
C LYS A 1098 43.97 23.96 20.54
N LEU A 1099 43.75 25.18 20.05
CA LEU A 1099 43.65 25.48 18.62
C LEU A 1099 45.03 25.79 18.01
N PRO A 1100 45.28 25.48 16.72
CA PRO A 1100 46.55 25.75 16.05
C PRO A 1100 46.72 27.24 15.74
N LYS A 1101 47.97 27.72 15.77
CA LYS A 1101 48.31 29.11 15.42
C LYS A 1101 47.89 29.41 13.97
N PRO A 1102 47.31 30.59 13.68
CA PRO A 1102 47.22 31.81 14.50
C PRO A 1102 46.00 31.92 15.44
N LEU A 1103 45.20 30.87 15.64
CA LEU A 1103 44.05 30.90 16.55
C LEU A 1103 44.51 30.80 18.02
N ARG A 1104 43.83 31.51 18.94
CA ARG A 1104 44.04 31.40 20.39
C ARG A 1104 43.32 30.20 20.98
N PHE A 1105 43.79 29.68 22.12
CA PHE A 1105 43.08 28.61 22.83
C PHE A 1105 41.73 29.08 23.36
N ARG A 1106 40.81 28.13 23.53
CA ARG A 1106 39.50 28.39 24.15
C ARG A 1106 39.41 27.64 25.48
N TYR A 1107 38.86 28.31 26.48
CA TYR A 1107 38.76 27.80 27.85
C TYR A 1107 37.28 27.69 28.22
N TYR A 1108 36.89 26.55 28.79
CA TYR A 1108 35.51 26.29 29.18
C TYR A 1108 35.44 25.80 30.62
N VAL A 1109 34.42 26.23 31.37
CA VAL A 1109 34.06 25.57 32.64
C VAL A 1109 33.04 24.47 32.37
N HIS A 1110 33.31 23.29 32.92
CA HIS A 1110 32.45 22.12 32.90
C HIS A 1110 31.51 22.10 34.10
N ILE A 1111 30.24 22.46 33.89
CA ILE A 1111 29.27 22.63 34.98
C ILE A 1111 28.76 21.30 35.56
N PHE A 1112 28.73 20.24 34.74
CA PHE A 1112 28.25 18.91 35.14
C PHE A 1112 29.26 17.81 34.80
N PRO A 1113 30.34 17.65 35.58
CA PRO A 1113 31.48 16.76 35.27
C PRO A 1113 31.09 15.28 35.13
N SER A 1114 29.90 14.90 35.58
CA SER A 1114 29.33 13.57 35.37
C SER A 1114 29.04 13.25 33.89
N ILE A 1115 28.97 14.26 33.01
CA ILE A 1115 28.82 14.08 31.57
C ILE A 1115 30.21 14.27 30.96
N PRO A 1116 30.94 13.20 30.60
CA PRO A 1116 32.27 13.33 30.03
C PRO A 1116 32.21 13.96 28.63
N ILE A 1117 33.10 14.92 28.36
CA ILE A 1117 33.19 15.64 27.08
C ILE A 1117 34.59 15.46 26.51
N ILE A 1118 34.66 15.25 25.20
CA ILE A 1118 35.90 15.12 24.45
C ILE A 1118 35.87 16.02 23.20
N HIS A 1119 37.03 16.43 22.71
CA HIS A 1119 37.17 17.09 21.42
C HIS A 1119 38.11 16.32 20.51
N CYS A 1120 37.85 16.37 19.20
CA CYS A 1120 38.75 15.78 18.23
C CYS A 1120 39.97 16.69 18.01
N GLU A 1121 41.18 16.13 18.10
CA GLU A 1121 42.44 16.89 17.96
C GLU A 1121 42.68 17.45 16.55
N THR A 1122 41.99 16.94 15.52
CA THR A 1122 42.17 17.43 14.14
C THR A 1122 41.13 18.44 13.69
N CYS A 1123 39.85 18.25 14.06
CA CYS A 1123 38.79 19.18 13.66
C CYS A 1123 38.31 20.12 14.76
N PHE A 1124 38.76 19.88 16.00
CA PHE A 1124 38.41 20.69 17.16
C PHE A 1124 36.89 20.80 17.37
N LYS A 1125 36.13 19.76 16.98
CA LYS A 1125 34.70 19.65 17.32
C LYS A 1125 34.53 18.91 18.64
N MET A 1126 33.54 19.35 19.42
CA MET A 1126 33.21 18.82 20.74
C MET A 1126 32.16 17.72 20.63
N PHE A 1127 32.27 16.72 21.50
CA PHE A 1127 31.38 15.56 21.56
C PHE A 1127 31.16 15.13 23.01
N ILE A 1128 30.04 14.48 23.28
CA ILE A 1128 29.88 13.66 24.49
C ILE A 1128 30.79 12.44 24.32
N MET A 1129 31.56 12.09 25.34
CA MET A 1129 32.59 11.05 25.25
C MET A 1129 32.00 9.70 24.85
N ASP A 1130 30.94 9.26 25.52
CA ASP A 1130 30.25 7.99 25.22
C ASP A 1130 29.78 7.91 23.76
N ASP A 1131 29.13 8.97 23.24
CA ASP A 1131 28.66 9.04 21.84
C ASP A 1131 29.85 8.98 20.84
N PHE A 1132 30.97 9.61 21.21
CA PHE A 1132 32.16 9.67 20.38
C PHE A 1132 32.90 8.35 20.37
N GLU A 1133 33.09 7.72 21.53
CA GLU A 1133 33.69 6.39 21.70
C GLU A 1133 32.85 5.33 20.98
N GLU A 1134 31.52 5.33 21.16
CA GLU A 1134 30.66 4.38 20.45
C GLU A 1134 30.82 4.51 18.92
N TYR A 1135 30.78 5.74 18.40
CA TYR A 1135 30.91 5.97 16.97
C TYR A 1135 32.30 5.59 16.45
N THR A 1136 33.34 5.93 17.19
CA THR A 1136 34.74 5.68 16.81
C THR A 1136 35.12 4.20 16.97
N LEU A 1137 34.56 3.46 17.91
CA LEU A 1137 34.69 2.00 17.99
C LEU A 1137 34.07 1.31 16.76
N GLN A 1138 32.94 1.82 16.27
CA GLN A 1138 32.27 1.27 15.09
C GLN A 1138 32.95 1.61 13.77
N HIS A 1139 33.54 2.81 13.64
CA HIS A 1139 34.01 3.35 12.35
C HIS A 1139 35.50 3.70 12.30
N SER A 1140 36.22 3.57 13.43
CA SER A 1140 37.64 3.90 13.62
C SER A 1140 38.05 5.33 13.22
N LYS A 1141 37.09 6.26 13.16
CA LYS A 1141 37.30 7.63 12.69
C LYS A 1141 36.37 8.65 13.32
N CYS A 1142 36.80 9.91 13.33
CA CYS A 1142 35.96 11.03 13.79
C CYS A 1142 34.69 11.17 12.94
N PRO A 1143 33.49 11.37 13.55
CA PRO A 1143 32.23 11.51 12.80
C PRO A 1143 32.19 12.75 11.90
N PHE A 1144 32.92 13.82 12.25
CA PHE A 1144 32.94 15.06 11.48
C PHE A 1144 34.05 15.08 10.42
N CYS A 1145 35.31 14.97 10.84
CA CYS A 1145 36.46 15.11 9.92
C CYS A 1145 37.01 13.80 9.38
N ARG A 1146 36.43 12.65 9.74
CA ARG A 1146 36.82 11.34 9.20
C ARG A 1146 38.29 10.94 9.44
N THR A 1147 39.05 11.73 10.20
CA THR A 1147 40.42 11.36 10.60
C THR A 1147 40.38 10.08 11.44
N PRO A 1148 41.25 9.09 11.15
CA PRO A 1148 41.40 7.91 12.00
C PRO A 1148 41.77 8.31 13.42
N ILE A 1149 41.13 7.69 14.41
CA ILE A 1149 41.46 7.89 15.82
C ILE A 1149 42.08 6.59 16.32
N ILE A 1150 43.33 6.68 16.75
CA ILE A 1150 44.05 5.55 17.34
C ILE A 1150 43.87 5.67 18.85
N PHE A 1151 43.06 4.80 19.43
CA PHE A 1151 43.07 4.60 20.88
C PHE A 1151 44.38 3.91 21.23
N GLN A 1152 45.26 4.54 22.00
CA GLN A 1152 46.40 3.84 22.56
C GLN A 1152 45.85 2.76 23.50
N GLU A 1153 46.06 1.48 23.18
CA GLU A 1153 45.84 0.39 24.13
C GLU A 1153 46.74 0.65 25.35
N ASP A 1154 46.13 0.82 26.52
CA ASP A 1154 46.81 0.82 27.80
C ASP A 1154 47.54 -0.52 27.99
N VAL A 1155 48.82 -0.55 27.65
CA VAL A 1155 49.77 -1.56 28.15
C VAL A 1155 50.08 -1.19 29.60
N SER A 1156 49.17 -1.50 30.51
CA SER A 1156 49.46 -1.54 31.96
C SER A 1156 48.72 -2.69 32.66
N HIS A 1157 48.99 -3.91 32.20
CA HIS A 1157 49.15 -5.05 33.12
C HIS A 1157 50.61 -5.53 33.05
N ASN A 1158 51.44 -4.85 33.84
CA ASN A 1158 52.55 -5.40 34.61
C ASN A 1158 52.83 -4.47 35.81
#